data_AF-A0A2G6D5V2-F1
#
_entry.id   AF-A0A2G6D5V2-F1
#
_cell.length_a   1.000
_cell.length_b   1.000
_cell.length_c   1.000
_cell.angle_alpha   90.00
_cell.angle_beta   90.00
_cell.angle_gamma   90.00
#
_symmetry.space_group_name_H-M   'P 1'
#
loop_
_entity.id
_entity.type
_entity.pdbx_description
1 polymer ?
#
loop_
_entity_poly.entity_id
_entity_poly.type
_entity_poly.pdbx_seq_one_letter_code
_entity_poly.pdbx_strand_id
1 'polypeptide(L)'
;MKILTRSCLFLLTSFCFLPQIAAATGPAPEKTPYLSFGMRLGEDMVEGYSDLIYPLFTTTDNILFVNPRLSLKDGDENELNIGLGYRHKLTGWLIGGVNGYFDSRESQHDNRFNQWGVGLELFSDYIDFRANYYDADNDREVIGSYGRRSTETSTRVSYSGFSRPFATNHEIVSERIRTTRTTTTITDMLFEQYEAGLDGWDTEIGCKLPFPVGPEVRLFAGYYDYDNPLGEDLSGGRGRIEVRTGSWLTLDAEVFEDKELNDSDYFVGFRLQIPLSADLSWEGVKAGLLSTRHRDLDERMRGEMVVRDVRVQTKESDWQENRDRRLVTVSQVEKRRKERLLLADHITFVDGDNSRNGQDGTNENPYDTIQEGVDQAGENKTIFVYEKGGTVSRPSPDDGGSSYDEQVVLQEGQTLTSTISWTTHGGGVYQTERRPVIRPIRVRVEKTGEVFGTIVSIAPVITMAPGTTVRRLDIDATATDFAAYSSTGLRVSAGLYADIRKKRDISLRAEDNHVRTKGDLSYGILVLAEESASADIMVSDSEFVTAGENAHGIYVNVDNSTDASIAVSDSAVTTAGESASGMYALANSSANANIMVSDSELTTAGESAPGMFVSADNSTNADFMVSGSELTTAGDYAPGMFVSADNSTDADIMVSDSTLTTTGEGTLPGIVSLGIGVSAISSTNAEITVSESVISTVGDNAYGLAVDVDDSTNAEITISDAAFTTAGDNAPGIFIVADATSAITNTVQDNTLTIDGVSWGIDIVNDTTGSFNQAGLEADNTFDLSPVSSGTVRVTP
;
A
#
# COMPACT_ATOMS: atom_id res chain seq x y z
N MET A 1 48.97 -31.06 -8.87
CA MET A 1 49.10 -32.52 -8.62
C MET A 1 47.78 -33.09 -8.13
N LYS A 2 46.76 -33.08 -9.01
CA LYS A 2 45.49 -33.81 -8.91
C LYS A 2 45.07 -34.13 -10.35
N ILE A 3 45.93 -34.89 -11.01
CA ILE A 3 45.60 -35.71 -12.18
C ILE A 3 45.20 -37.06 -11.59
N LEU A 4 44.26 -37.77 -12.23
CA LEU A 4 43.50 -38.94 -11.76
C LEU A 4 42.23 -38.60 -10.96
N THR A 5 41.15 -38.23 -11.65
CA THR A 5 39.82 -38.89 -11.46
C THR A 5 38.77 -38.34 -12.43
N ARG A 6 38.95 -38.58 -13.72
CA ARG A 6 37.88 -38.68 -14.75
C ARG A 6 38.55 -39.27 -15.98
N SER A 7 37.89 -40.20 -16.66
CA SER A 7 38.40 -40.99 -17.80
C SER A 7 39.28 -42.19 -17.46
N CYS A 8 38.68 -43.26 -16.92
CA CYS A 8 39.16 -44.64 -17.09
C CYS A 8 38.16 -45.66 -16.52
N LEU A 9 36.92 -45.73 -17.04
CA LEU A 9 36.13 -46.97 -16.90
C LEU A 9 34.93 -47.07 -17.86
N PHE A 10 35.11 -46.79 -19.14
CA PHE A 10 34.19 -47.33 -20.15
C PHE A 10 35.00 -47.72 -21.39
N LEU A 11 34.81 -48.96 -21.83
CA LEU A 11 35.36 -49.57 -23.04
C LEU A 11 36.87 -49.89 -23.08
N LEU A 12 37.32 -50.81 -22.23
CA LEU A 12 38.47 -51.66 -22.59
C LEU A 12 38.32 -53.12 -22.16
N THR A 13 37.11 -53.69 -22.25
CA THR A 13 36.90 -55.15 -22.23
C THR A 13 35.67 -55.55 -23.05
N SER A 14 35.62 -55.20 -24.33
CA SER A 14 34.91 -55.98 -25.34
C SER A 14 35.23 -55.42 -26.73
N PHE A 15 36.39 -55.76 -27.28
CA PHE A 15 36.61 -55.96 -28.73
C PHE A 15 38.05 -56.46 -28.98
N CYS A 16 38.48 -57.47 -28.22
CA CYS A 16 39.45 -58.45 -28.74
C CYS A 16 38.68 -59.47 -29.58
N PHE A 17 38.05 -59.01 -30.65
CA PHE A 17 37.89 -59.81 -31.87
C PHE A 17 38.93 -59.27 -32.85
N LEU A 18 40.21 -59.51 -32.56
CA LEU A 18 41.20 -59.63 -33.63
C LEU A 18 40.80 -60.92 -34.35
N PRO A 19 40.28 -60.89 -35.58
CA PRO A 19 40.16 -62.11 -36.34
C PRO A 19 41.58 -62.66 -36.49
N GLN A 20 41.73 -63.92 -36.09
CA GLN A 20 42.90 -64.74 -36.27
C GLN A 20 43.41 -64.53 -37.71
N ILE A 21 44.64 -64.04 -37.87
CA ILE A 21 45.26 -63.85 -39.19
C ILE A 21 45.42 -65.24 -39.81
N ALA A 22 44.41 -65.69 -40.55
CA ALA A 22 44.50 -66.87 -41.38
C ALA A 22 45.35 -66.48 -42.60
N ALA A 23 46.46 -67.20 -42.80
CA ALA A 23 47.30 -67.02 -43.96
C ALA A 23 46.48 -67.28 -45.24
N ALA A 24 46.14 -66.21 -45.96
CA ALA A 24 45.46 -66.32 -47.24
C ALA A 24 46.39 -66.99 -48.26
N THR A 25 45.98 -68.16 -48.76
CA THR A 25 46.67 -68.90 -49.82
C THR A 25 46.37 -68.25 -51.18
N GLY A 26 47.20 -67.27 -51.55
CA GLY A 26 47.23 -66.59 -52.85
C GLY A 26 48.42 -65.62 -52.91
N PRO A 27 48.92 -65.21 -54.10
CA PRO A 27 50.03 -64.26 -54.18
C PRO A 27 49.66 -62.92 -53.50
N ALA A 28 50.54 -62.41 -52.64
CA ALA A 28 50.29 -61.21 -51.86
C ALA A 28 50.19 -59.96 -52.77
N PRO A 29 49.20 -59.07 -52.55
CA PRO A 29 49.02 -57.86 -53.36
C PRO A 29 50.17 -56.86 -53.16
N GLU A 30 50.49 -56.10 -54.21
CA GLU A 30 51.57 -55.12 -54.23
C GLU A 30 51.33 -53.95 -53.25
N LYS A 31 52.39 -53.49 -52.58
CA LYS A 31 52.36 -52.34 -51.68
C LYS A 31 52.53 -51.05 -52.48
N THR A 32 51.44 -50.34 -52.74
CA THR A 32 51.48 -49.05 -53.45
C THR A 32 51.28 -47.87 -52.49
N PRO A 33 52.28 -47.00 -52.29
CA PRO A 33 52.10 -45.75 -51.55
C PRO A 33 51.32 -44.71 -52.35
N TYR A 34 50.58 -43.85 -51.65
CA TYR A 34 49.83 -42.75 -52.25
C TYR A 34 50.30 -41.43 -51.67
N LEU A 35 50.71 -40.50 -52.54
CA LEU A 35 51.03 -39.14 -52.16
C LEU A 35 49.90 -38.21 -52.60
N SER A 36 49.48 -37.33 -51.71
CA SER A 36 48.44 -36.35 -51.97
C SER A 36 48.91 -34.93 -51.73
N PHE A 37 48.55 -34.05 -52.66
CA PHE A 37 48.68 -32.61 -52.52
C PHE A 37 47.29 -32.00 -52.64
N GLY A 38 46.97 -31.07 -51.77
CA GLY A 38 45.70 -30.38 -51.80
C GLY A 38 45.84 -28.91 -51.44
N MET A 39 44.85 -28.15 -51.90
CA MET A 39 44.66 -26.75 -51.53
C MET A 39 43.20 -26.55 -51.16
N ARG A 40 42.96 -25.78 -50.11
CA ARG A 40 41.63 -25.44 -49.60
C ARG A 40 41.51 -23.92 -49.51
N LEU A 41 40.42 -23.38 -50.03
CA LEU A 41 40.13 -21.94 -50.05
C LEU A 41 38.82 -21.68 -49.30
N GLY A 42 38.86 -20.77 -48.32
CA GLY A 42 37.71 -20.25 -47.58
C GLY A 42 37.64 -18.72 -47.67
N GLU A 43 36.76 -18.10 -46.88
CA GLU A 43 36.56 -16.64 -46.89
C GLU A 43 37.82 -15.87 -46.50
N ASP A 44 38.43 -16.24 -45.36
CA ASP A 44 39.62 -15.58 -44.80
C ASP A 44 40.79 -16.56 -44.61
N MET A 45 40.76 -17.71 -45.28
CA MET A 45 41.79 -18.76 -45.15
C MET A 45 42.20 -19.34 -46.50
N VAL A 46 43.52 -19.46 -46.70
CA VAL A 46 44.13 -20.32 -47.72
C VAL A 46 44.99 -21.37 -47.02
N GLU A 47 44.71 -22.65 -47.27
CA GLU A 47 45.48 -23.77 -46.72
C GLU A 47 46.10 -24.60 -47.86
N GLY A 48 47.42 -24.77 -47.81
CA GLY A 48 48.14 -25.75 -48.63
C GLY A 48 48.58 -26.93 -47.77
N TYR A 49 48.28 -28.16 -48.21
CA TYR A 49 48.67 -29.36 -47.47
C TYR A 49 49.24 -30.47 -48.35
N SER A 50 50.08 -31.30 -47.75
CA SER A 50 50.59 -32.54 -48.34
C SER A 50 50.41 -33.70 -47.36
N ASP A 51 49.91 -34.83 -47.86
CA ASP A 51 49.64 -36.02 -47.06
C ASP A 51 50.08 -37.31 -47.78
N LEU A 52 50.55 -38.31 -47.04
CA LEU A 52 51.13 -39.54 -47.57
C LEU A 52 50.53 -40.77 -46.89
N ILE A 53 49.98 -41.71 -47.64
CA ILE A 53 49.77 -43.08 -47.15
C ILE A 53 50.94 -43.93 -47.56
N TYR A 54 51.73 -44.37 -46.57
CA TYR A 54 52.82 -45.31 -46.78
C TYR A 54 52.47 -46.68 -46.16
N PRO A 55 52.22 -47.73 -46.97
CA PRO A 55 51.83 -49.04 -46.47
C PRO A 55 53.00 -49.75 -45.78
N LEU A 56 52.88 -49.96 -44.47
CA LEU A 56 53.84 -50.73 -43.68
C LEU A 56 53.59 -52.23 -43.86
N PHE A 57 52.33 -52.65 -43.87
CA PHE A 57 51.91 -54.05 -44.04
C PHE A 57 50.67 -54.15 -44.92
N THR A 58 50.57 -55.20 -45.76
CA THR A 58 49.49 -55.36 -46.74
C THR A 58 49.24 -56.85 -47.03
N THR A 59 47.97 -57.26 -46.97
CA THR A 59 47.45 -58.55 -47.44
C THR A 59 46.20 -58.32 -48.30
N THR A 60 45.57 -59.37 -48.82
CA THR A 60 44.30 -59.28 -49.56
C THR A 60 43.24 -58.50 -48.77
N ASP A 61 43.15 -58.75 -47.46
CA ASP A 61 42.07 -58.19 -46.61
C ASP A 61 42.57 -57.20 -45.54
N ASN A 62 43.85 -56.80 -45.52
CA ASN A 62 44.40 -55.93 -44.46
C ASN A 62 45.44 -54.93 -44.99
N ILE A 63 45.49 -53.74 -44.39
CA ILE A 63 46.55 -52.75 -44.56
C ILE A 63 46.85 -52.04 -43.24
N LEU A 64 48.14 -51.91 -42.90
CA LEU A 64 48.65 -51.02 -41.85
C LEU A 64 49.51 -49.95 -42.52
N PHE A 65 49.31 -48.68 -42.19
CA PHE A 65 50.00 -47.56 -42.83
C PHE A 65 50.36 -46.45 -41.84
N VAL A 66 51.36 -45.65 -42.21
CA VAL A 66 51.68 -44.38 -41.55
C VAL A 66 51.22 -43.22 -42.44
N ASN A 67 50.75 -42.15 -41.81
CA ASN A 67 50.10 -41.02 -42.46
C ASN A 67 50.56 -39.67 -41.88
N PRO A 68 51.73 -39.15 -42.30
CA PRO A 68 52.16 -37.80 -41.94
C PRO A 68 51.53 -36.75 -42.86
N ARG A 69 51.01 -35.67 -42.25
CA ARG A 69 50.49 -34.49 -42.94
C ARG A 69 51.16 -33.22 -42.43
N LEU A 70 51.47 -32.33 -43.36
CA LEU A 70 51.93 -30.97 -43.10
C LEU A 70 50.91 -29.99 -43.69
N SER A 71 50.58 -28.95 -42.93
CA SER A 71 49.70 -27.87 -43.36
C SER A 71 50.34 -26.51 -43.11
N LEU A 72 50.21 -25.61 -44.08
CA LEU A 72 50.66 -24.22 -44.02
C LEU A 72 49.46 -23.31 -44.31
N LYS A 73 49.22 -22.30 -43.46
CA LYS A 73 48.10 -21.36 -43.54
C LYS A 73 48.59 -19.91 -43.58
N ASP A 74 47.76 -19.01 -44.09
CA ASP A 74 48.01 -17.56 -44.00
C ASP A 74 47.79 -17.10 -42.53
N GLY A 75 48.78 -16.42 -41.92
CA GLY A 75 48.67 -15.86 -40.55
C GLY A 75 49.71 -16.30 -39.51
N ASP A 76 50.91 -16.73 -39.92
CA ASP A 76 51.98 -17.28 -39.06
C ASP A 76 51.61 -18.55 -38.26
N GLU A 77 50.45 -19.15 -38.55
CA GLU A 77 50.02 -20.43 -37.98
C GLU A 77 50.58 -21.63 -38.76
N ASN A 78 51.19 -22.58 -38.05
CA ASN A 78 51.72 -23.80 -38.65
C ASN A 78 51.22 -25.04 -37.89
N GLU A 79 50.88 -26.10 -38.63
CA GLU A 79 50.34 -27.34 -38.07
C GLU A 79 51.08 -28.58 -38.60
N LEU A 80 51.40 -29.50 -37.68
CA LEU A 80 52.01 -30.79 -37.98
C LEU A 80 51.13 -31.91 -37.40
N ASN A 81 50.76 -32.87 -38.25
CA ASN A 81 49.97 -34.05 -37.87
C ASN A 81 50.72 -35.33 -38.26
N ILE A 82 50.86 -36.28 -37.34
CA ILE A 82 51.49 -37.58 -37.61
C ILE A 82 50.59 -38.70 -37.11
N GLY A 83 50.14 -39.58 -38.00
CA GLY A 83 49.24 -40.67 -37.64
C GLY A 83 49.63 -42.08 -38.11
N LEU A 84 49.01 -43.07 -37.49
CA LEU A 84 49.07 -44.50 -37.84
C LEU A 84 47.65 -45.03 -38.04
N GLY A 85 47.44 -45.83 -39.08
CA GLY A 85 46.12 -46.37 -39.44
C GLY A 85 46.14 -47.85 -39.81
N TYR A 86 45.09 -48.57 -39.44
CA TYR A 86 44.86 -49.98 -39.79
C TYR A 86 43.47 -50.16 -40.40
N ARG A 87 43.38 -50.82 -41.55
CA ARG A 87 42.11 -51.16 -42.21
C ARG A 87 42.02 -52.65 -42.51
N HIS A 88 40.82 -53.21 -42.38
CA HIS A 88 40.49 -54.61 -42.62
C HIS A 88 39.20 -54.74 -43.44
N LYS A 89 39.21 -55.61 -44.46
CA LYS A 89 38.00 -55.97 -45.23
C LYS A 89 37.15 -56.92 -44.37
N LEU A 90 36.09 -56.37 -43.76
CA LEU A 90 35.20 -57.09 -42.85
C LEU A 90 34.29 -58.07 -43.60
N THR A 91 33.81 -57.66 -44.77
CA THR A 91 33.01 -58.50 -45.68
C THR A 91 33.35 -58.16 -47.13
N GLY A 92 32.80 -58.90 -48.10
CA GLY A 92 33.02 -58.61 -49.53
C GLY A 92 32.59 -57.20 -49.98
N TRP A 93 31.81 -56.48 -49.18
CA TRP A 93 31.29 -55.15 -49.52
C TRP A 93 31.62 -54.06 -48.47
N LEU A 94 32.32 -54.39 -47.38
CA LEU A 94 32.58 -53.46 -46.26
C LEU A 94 34.03 -53.56 -45.73
N ILE A 95 34.64 -52.40 -45.50
CA ILE A 95 35.93 -52.21 -44.82
C ILE A 95 35.67 -51.53 -43.48
N GLY A 96 36.41 -51.93 -42.44
CA GLY A 96 36.53 -51.15 -41.21
C GLY A 96 37.98 -50.79 -40.91
N GLY A 97 38.19 -49.65 -40.27
CA GLY A 97 39.50 -49.15 -39.91
C GLY A 97 39.53 -48.33 -38.62
N VAL A 98 40.72 -48.21 -38.07
CA VAL A 98 41.02 -47.39 -36.89
C VAL A 98 42.30 -46.60 -37.13
N ASN A 99 42.38 -45.38 -36.62
CA ASN A 99 43.55 -44.53 -36.73
C ASN A 99 43.82 -43.73 -35.44
N GLY A 100 45.06 -43.25 -35.28
CA GLY A 100 45.46 -42.39 -34.17
C GLY A 100 46.53 -41.38 -34.58
N TYR A 101 46.45 -40.17 -34.03
CA TYR A 101 47.23 -38.98 -34.42
C TYR A 101 47.78 -38.22 -33.22
N PHE A 102 48.90 -37.54 -33.44
CA PHE A 102 49.42 -36.46 -32.60
C PHE A 102 49.53 -35.19 -33.44
N ASP A 103 48.99 -34.09 -32.90
CA ASP A 103 48.86 -32.80 -33.56
C ASP A 103 49.48 -31.68 -32.72
N SER A 104 50.11 -30.71 -33.36
CA SER A 104 50.71 -29.53 -32.71
C SER A 104 50.44 -28.29 -33.54
N ARG A 105 49.96 -27.23 -32.90
CA ARG A 105 49.67 -25.91 -33.49
C ARG A 105 50.36 -24.80 -32.70
N GLU A 106 50.86 -23.80 -33.41
CA GLU A 106 51.28 -22.50 -32.88
C GLU A 106 50.24 -21.45 -33.30
N SER A 107 49.69 -20.70 -32.33
CA SER A 107 48.63 -19.71 -32.55
C SER A 107 49.20 -18.33 -32.89
N GLN A 108 48.31 -17.41 -33.28
CA GLN A 108 48.67 -16.02 -33.62
C GLN A 108 49.21 -15.21 -32.44
N HIS A 109 49.00 -15.68 -31.21
CA HIS A 109 49.46 -15.04 -29.96
C HIS A 109 50.77 -15.63 -29.42
N ASP A 110 51.52 -16.36 -30.26
CA ASP A 110 52.73 -17.12 -29.91
C ASP A 110 52.49 -18.21 -28.83
N ASN A 111 51.24 -18.66 -28.66
CA ASN A 111 50.88 -19.76 -27.77
C ASN A 111 50.95 -21.09 -28.52
N ARG A 112 51.33 -22.17 -27.83
CA ARG A 112 51.46 -23.50 -28.42
C ARG A 112 50.46 -24.48 -27.83
N PHE A 113 49.68 -25.12 -28.70
CA PHE A 113 48.69 -26.13 -28.33
C PHE A 113 49.04 -27.48 -28.95
N ASN A 114 48.93 -28.55 -28.15
CA ASN A 114 49.16 -29.93 -28.58
C ASN A 114 47.87 -30.73 -28.41
N GLN A 115 47.63 -31.73 -29.26
CA GLN A 115 46.40 -32.52 -29.25
C GLN A 115 46.65 -33.98 -29.63
N TRP A 116 45.90 -34.90 -29.02
CA TRP A 116 45.83 -36.31 -29.40
C TRP A 116 44.51 -36.60 -30.12
N GLY A 117 44.58 -37.36 -31.22
CA GLY A 117 43.42 -37.74 -32.02
C GLY A 117 43.25 -39.25 -32.17
N VAL A 118 42.02 -39.75 -32.13
CA VAL A 118 41.69 -41.15 -32.45
C VAL A 118 40.47 -41.21 -33.37
N GLY A 119 40.50 -42.11 -34.36
CA GLY A 119 39.46 -42.19 -35.39
C GLY A 119 39.02 -43.60 -35.75
N LEU A 120 37.75 -43.73 -36.15
CA LEU A 120 37.11 -44.94 -36.65
C LEU A 120 36.60 -44.70 -38.07
N GLU A 121 36.78 -45.69 -38.94
CA GLU A 121 36.39 -45.63 -40.35
C GLU A 121 35.59 -46.88 -40.77
N LEU A 122 34.51 -46.69 -41.53
CA LEU A 122 33.77 -47.77 -42.20
C LEU A 122 33.50 -47.36 -43.66
N PHE A 123 33.91 -48.18 -44.63
CA PHE A 123 33.75 -47.89 -46.06
C PHE A 123 33.07 -49.02 -46.80
N SER A 124 32.15 -48.69 -47.70
CA SER A 124 31.58 -49.61 -48.67
C SER A 124 31.47 -48.93 -50.03
N ASP A 125 31.09 -49.63 -51.08
CA ASP A 125 30.96 -48.98 -52.39
C ASP A 125 29.96 -47.81 -52.38
N TYR A 126 28.96 -47.81 -51.50
CA TYR A 126 27.88 -46.82 -51.49
C TYR A 126 27.80 -45.95 -50.23
N ILE A 127 28.17 -46.46 -49.07
CA ILE A 127 28.03 -45.77 -47.77
C ILE A 127 29.37 -45.73 -47.06
N ASP A 128 29.69 -44.56 -46.52
CA ASP A 128 30.88 -44.32 -45.69
C ASP A 128 30.45 -43.78 -44.33
N PHE A 129 31.16 -44.17 -43.27
CA PHE A 129 31.00 -43.60 -41.94
C PHE A 129 32.35 -43.36 -41.30
N ARG A 130 32.49 -42.23 -40.61
CA ARG A 130 33.69 -41.83 -39.88
C ARG A 130 33.32 -41.20 -38.56
N ALA A 131 34.16 -41.39 -37.55
CA ALA A 131 34.07 -40.69 -36.28
C ALA A 131 35.47 -40.46 -35.72
N ASN A 132 35.76 -39.25 -35.24
CA ASN A 132 37.04 -38.83 -34.72
C ASN A 132 36.86 -38.13 -33.36
N TYR A 133 37.77 -38.35 -32.42
CA TYR A 133 37.82 -37.69 -31.12
C TYR A 133 39.18 -37.04 -30.92
N TYR A 134 39.19 -35.88 -30.28
CA TYR A 134 40.32 -34.98 -30.10
C TYR A 134 40.43 -34.54 -28.63
N ASP A 135 41.63 -34.62 -28.07
CA ASP A 135 41.94 -34.27 -26.68
C ASP A 135 43.13 -33.28 -26.70
N ALA A 136 42.83 -32.00 -26.49
CA ALA A 136 43.79 -30.90 -26.51
C ALA A 136 44.39 -30.68 -25.11
N ASP A 137 45.68 -30.31 -25.07
CA ASP A 137 46.36 -29.93 -23.84
C ASP A 137 45.80 -28.58 -23.37
N ASN A 138 44.84 -28.62 -22.44
CA ASN A 138 43.98 -27.50 -22.05
C ASN A 138 44.65 -26.48 -21.11
N ASP A 139 45.74 -25.85 -21.56
CA ASP A 139 46.32 -24.67 -20.90
C ASP A 139 45.60 -23.38 -21.35
N ARG A 140 45.26 -22.51 -20.40
CA ARG A 140 44.69 -21.18 -20.67
C ARG A 140 45.79 -20.14 -20.53
N GLU A 141 45.97 -19.30 -21.52
CA GLU A 141 47.02 -18.28 -21.54
C GLU A 141 46.44 -16.85 -21.55
N VAL A 142 47.07 -15.92 -20.82
CA VAL A 142 46.61 -14.52 -20.73
C VAL A 142 47.10 -13.72 -21.92
N ILE A 143 46.18 -13.08 -22.64
CA ILE A 143 46.48 -12.27 -23.81
C ILE A 143 46.34 -10.75 -23.57
N GLY A 144 45.72 -10.30 -22.44
CA GLY A 144 45.63 -8.87 -22.10
C GLY A 144 45.11 -8.54 -20.68
N SER A 145 45.35 -7.30 -20.18
CA SER A 145 44.79 -6.79 -18.89
C SER A 145 44.53 -5.26 -18.85
N TYR A 146 43.48 -4.80 -18.14
CA TYR A 146 43.24 -3.37 -17.83
C TYR A 146 42.50 -3.13 -16.49
N GLY A 147 42.64 -1.93 -15.89
CA GLY A 147 42.04 -1.58 -14.58
C GLY A 147 40.91 -0.53 -14.63
N ARG A 148 39.94 -0.63 -13.71
CA ARG A 148 38.80 0.30 -13.56
C ARG A 148 38.56 0.70 -12.10
N ARG A 149 38.33 1.99 -11.84
CA ARG A 149 37.98 2.54 -10.52
C ARG A 149 36.53 3.04 -10.51
N SER A 150 35.76 2.65 -9.50
CA SER A 150 34.41 3.16 -9.22
C SER A 150 34.36 3.84 -7.85
N THR A 151 33.64 4.97 -7.75
CA THR A 151 33.45 5.72 -6.51
C THR A 151 31.95 5.97 -6.31
N GLU A 152 31.40 5.44 -5.21
CA GLU A 152 30.01 5.64 -4.83
C GLU A 152 29.94 6.43 -3.52
N THR A 153 29.04 7.40 -3.44
CA THR A 153 28.80 8.19 -2.22
C THR A 153 27.33 8.13 -1.84
N SER A 154 27.05 7.73 -0.60
CA SER A 154 25.70 7.70 -0.03
C SER A 154 25.63 8.59 1.20
N THR A 155 24.55 9.37 1.32
CA THR A 155 24.32 10.25 2.48
C THR A 155 23.00 9.87 3.15
N ARG A 156 23.05 9.65 4.47
CA ARG A 156 21.88 9.40 5.32
C ARG A 156 21.74 10.52 6.34
N VAL A 157 20.53 11.06 6.48
CA VAL A 157 20.16 12.04 7.50
C VAL A 157 19.27 11.35 8.54
N SER A 158 19.50 11.64 9.82
CA SER A 158 18.68 11.16 10.93
C SER A 158 18.47 12.26 11.97
N TYR A 159 17.38 12.19 12.72
CA TYR A 159 17.02 13.15 13.76
C TYR A 159 16.91 12.45 15.12
N SER A 160 17.38 13.10 16.18
CA SER A 160 17.35 12.57 17.55
C SER A 160 17.41 13.70 18.58
N GLY A 161 17.22 13.37 19.88
CA GLY A 161 17.41 14.34 20.97
C GLY A 161 16.43 15.51 20.92
N PHE A 162 15.14 15.22 20.75
CA PHE A 162 14.07 16.21 20.80
C PHE A 162 13.96 16.79 22.22
N SER A 163 13.97 18.11 22.34
CA SER A 163 13.68 18.79 23.60
C SER A 163 12.18 18.77 23.90
N ARG A 164 11.80 19.16 25.12
CA ARG A 164 10.39 19.55 25.36
C ARG A 164 10.09 20.78 24.49
N PRO A 165 8.90 20.86 23.86
CA PRO A 165 8.46 22.07 23.16
C PRO A 165 8.44 23.27 24.10
N PHE A 166 8.78 24.44 23.57
CA PHE A 166 8.71 25.71 24.29
C PHE A 166 8.31 26.83 23.34
N ALA A 167 7.63 27.84 23.88
CA ALA A 167 7.27 29.03 23.14
C ALA A 167 8.41 30.05 23.12
N THR A 168 8.56 30.78 22.01
CA THR A 168 9.47 31.91 21.84
C THR A 168 9.07 32.70 20.61
N ASN A 169 9.11 34.03 20.69
CA ASN A 169 8.47 34.94 19.74
C ASN A 169 6.99 34.54 19.57
N HIS A 170 6.47 34.53 18.35
CA HIS A 170 5.13 34.06 17.99
C HIS A 170 5.10 32.56 17.62
N GLU A 171 6.05 31.76 18.12
CA GLU A 171 6.24 30.37 17.70
C GLU A 171 6.30 29.40 18.87
N ILE A 172 5.86 28.17 18.65
CA ILE A 172 6.18 27.01 19.49
C ILE A 172 7.19 26.16 18.74
N VAL A 173 8.31 25.87 19.39
CA VAL A 173 9.42 25.14 18.77
C VAL A 173 9.96 24.05 19.68
N SER A 174 10.66 23.10 19.07
CA SER A 174 11.50 22.12 19.75
C SER A 174 12.90 22.18 19.18
N GLU A 175 13.89 21.81 19.97
CA GLU A 175 15.24 21.58 19.47
C GLU A 175 15.41 20.11 19.13
N ARG A 176 16.18 19.81 18.08
CA ARG A 176 16.58 18.44 17.71
C ARG A 176 18.00 18.40 17.19
N ILE A 177 18.59 17.21 17.16
CA ILE A 177 19.93 16.93 16.63
C ILE A 177 19.79 16.28 15.26
N ARG A 178 20.25 16.96 14.22
CA ARG A 178 20.40 16.41 12.87
C ARG A 178 21.78 15.77 12.73
N THR A 179 21.79 14.49 12.39
CA THR A 179 23.00 13.72 12.11
C THR A 179 23.05 13.36 10.64
N THR A 180 24.04 13.88 9.92
CA THR A 180 24.32 13.54 8.52
C THR A 180 25.53 12.61 8.46
N ARG A 181 25.33 11.40 7.97
CA ARG A 181 26.37 10.40 7.74
C ARG A 181 26.59 10.23 6.25
N THR A 182 27.81 10.51 5.80
CA THR A 182 28.23 10.28 4.41
C THR A 182 29.18 9.08 4.37
N THR A 183 28.87 8.11 3.53
CA THR A 183 29.70 6.91 3.28
C THR A 183 30.21 6.98 1.86
N THR A 184 31.53 6.89 1.67
CA THR A 184 32.16 6.80 0.35
C THR A 184 32.83 5.45 0.21
N THR A 185 32.43 4.72 -0.83
CA THR A 185 32.96 3.41 -1.20
C THR A 185 33.74 3.54 -2.50
N ILE A 186 35.02 3.20 -2.47
CA ILE A 186 35.88 3.13 -3.65
C ILE A 186 36.14 1.66 -3.96
N THR A 187 35.88 1.24 -5.20
CA THR A 187 36.15 -0.11 -5.70
C THR A 187 37.12 -0.05 -6.86
N ASP A 188 38.29 -0.67 -6.72
CA ASP A 188 39.27 -0.89 -7.78
C ASP A 188 39.13 -2.33 -8.32
N MET A 189 39.00 -2.49 -9.64
CA MET A 189 38.77 -3.75 -10.36
C MET A 189 39.84 -3.93 -11.47
N LEU A 190 40.21 -5.18 -11.75
CA LEU A 190 41.09 -5.57 -12.86
C LEU A 190 40.36 -6.53 -13.79
N PHE A 191 40.50 -6.37 -15.09
CA PHE A 191 39.94 -7.25 -16.11
C PHE A 191 41.04 -7.86 -16.97
N GLU A 192 40.92 -9.15 -17.31
CA GLU A 192 41.89 -9.96 -18.07
C GLU A 192 41.20 -10.75 -19.21
N GLN A 193 41.95 -11.10 -20.26
CA GLN A 193 41.46 -11.85 -21.44
C GLN A 193 42.35 -13.09 -21.68
N TYR A 194 41.78 -14.21 -22.15
CA TYR A 194 42.45 -15.53 -22.25
C TYR A 194 42.29 -16.22 -23.62
N GLU A 195 43.20 -17.15 -23.97
CA GLU A 195 43.12 -18.10 -25.11
C GLU A 195 43.26 -19.56 -24.61
N ALA A 196 42.57 -20.53 -25.24
CA ALA A 196 42.64 -21.97 -24.89
C ALA A 196 42.39 -22.91 -26.08
N GLY A 197 42.95 -24.13 -26.01
CA GLY A 197 42.64 -25.24 -26.92
C GLY A 197 41.29 -25.91 -26.60
N LEU A 198 40.72 -26.61 -27.60
CA LEU A 198 39.40 -27.26 -27.49
C LEU A 198 39.49 -28.78 -27.62
N ASP A 199 38.81 -29.49 -26.72
CA ASP A 199 38.55 -30.93 -26.81
C ASP A 199 37.29 -31.16 -27.62
N GLY A 200 37.16 -32.27 -28.35
CA GLY A 200 35.93 -32.50 -29.09
C GLY A 200 35.90 -33.75 -29.93
N TRP A 201 34.86 -33.88 -30.74
CA TRP A 201 34.70 -34.96 -31.69
C TRP A 201 33.96 -34.53 -32.95
N ASP A 202 34.17 -35.29 -34.03
CA ASP A 202 33.38 -35.16 -35.24
C ASP A 202 32.91 -36.52 -35.74
N THR A 203 31.80 -36.54 -36.46
CA THR A 203 31.33 -37.69 -37.21
C THR A 203 30.87 -37.29 -38.60
N GLU A 204 30.95 -38.21 -39.56
CA GLU A 204 30.52 -38.00 -40.94
C GLU A 204 29.91 -39.29 -41.48
N ILE A 205 28.76 -39.18 -42.14
CA ILE A 205 28.18 -40.24 -42.97
C ILE A 205 28.11 -39.77 -44.42
N GLY A 206 28.61 -40.60 -45.32
CA GLY A 206 28.66 -40.34 -46.75
C GLY A 206 27.83 -41.32 -47.55
N CYS A 207 27.21 -40.86 -48.63
CA CYS A 207 26.58 -41.72 -49.62
C CYS A 207 27.05 -41.38 -51.03
N LYS A 208 27.28 -42.42 -51.83
CA LYS A 208 27.57 -42.32 -53.26
C LYS A 208 26.27 -42.16 -54.03
N LEU A 209 26.23 -41.18 -54.93
CA LEU A 209 25.08 -40.95 -55.79
C LEU A 209 25.07 -41.98 -56.95
N PRO A 210 23.90 -42.56 -57.29
CA PRO A 210 23.79 -43.64 -58.26
C PRO A 210 23.79 -43.12 -59.71
N PHE A 211 24.84 -42.39 -60.11
CA PHE A 211 25.02 -41.97 -61.51
C PHE A 211 25.54 -43.15 -62.35
N PRO A 212 24.79 -43.61 -63.38
CA PRO A 212 25.16 -44.81 -64.14
C PRO A 212 26.34 -44.59 -65.11
N VAL A 213 26.64 -43.33 -65.47
CA VAL A 213 27.77 -42.92 -66.32
C VAL A 213 28.27 -41.57 -65.82
N GLY A 214 29.55 -41.44 -65.47
CA GLY A 214 30.15 -40.16 -65.03
C GLY A 214 31.21 -40.30 -63.94
N PRO A 215 31.71 -39.18 -63.37
CA PRO A 215 32.60 -39.18 -62.22
C PRO A 215 31.90 -39.73 -60.97
N GLU A 216 32.69 -40.20 -60.00
CA GLU A 216 32.15 -40.61 -58.71
C GLU A 216 31.79 -39.38 -57.88
N VAL A 217 30.52 -39.25 -57.52
CA VAL A 217 30.03 -38.16 -56.67
C VAL A 217 29.54 -38.72 -55.35
N ARG A 218 30.05 -38.16 -54.25
CA ARG A 218 29.62 -38.48 -52.89
C ARG A 218 29.12 -37.23 -52.18
N LEU A 219 28.04 -37.39 -51.43
CA LEU A 219 27.53 -36.40 -50.50
C LEU A 219 27.76 -36.90 -49.09
N PHE A 220 28.23 -36.02 -48.23
CA PHE A 220 28.49 -36.28 -46.83
C PHE A 220 27.72 -35.30 -45.97
N ALA A 221 27.19 -35.81 -44.87
CA ALA A 221 26.65 -35.02 -43.78
C ALA A 221 27.39 -35.41 -42.51
N GLY A 222 27.79 -34.42 -41.72
CA GLY A 222 28.50 -34.63 -40.49
C GLY A 222 28.06 -33.68 -39.39
N TYR A 223 28.55 -33.94 -38.20
CA TYR A 223 28.33 -33.12 -37.02
C TYR A 223 29.64 -33.09 -36.23
N TYR A 224 29.94 -31.94 -35.63
CA TYR A 224 31.06 -31.76 -34.73
C TYR A 224 30.58 -31.13 -33.41
N ASP A 225 31.33 -31.39 -32.35
CA ASP A 225 31.04 -30.88 -31.00
C ASP A 225 32.38 -30.74 -30.24
N TYR A 226 32.69 -29.52 -29.81
CA TYR A 226 33.93 -29.14 -29.15
C TYR A 226 33.65 -28.38 -27.84
N ASP A 227 34.21 -28.88 -26.75
CA ASP A 227 34.13 -28.29 -25.42
C ASP A 227 35.00 -27.03 -25.34
N ASN A 228 34.39 -25.90 -25.01
CA ASN A 228 35.08 -24.61 -24.91
C ASN A 228 35.30 -24.19 -23.45
N PRO A 229 36.53 -24.30 -22.93
CA PRO A 229 36.79 -23.95 -21.53
C PRO A 229 36.56 -22.44 -21.25
N LEU A 230 36.55 -21.58 -22.26
CA LEU A 230 36.45 -20.14 -22.10
C LEU A 230 35.03 -19.58 -22.31
N GLY A 231 34.07 -20.40 -22.73
CA GLY A 231 32.74 -19.92 -23.12
C GLY A 231 31.76 -21.05 -23.37
N GLU A 232 30.88 -20.86 -24.35
CA GLU A 232 29.93 -21.88 -24.78
C GLU A 232 30.60 -22.87 -25.74
N ASP A 233 30.20 -24.14 -25.62
CA ASP A 233 30.70 -25.24 -26.45
C ASP A 233 30.30 -25.04 -27.92
N LEU A 234 31.18 -25.44 -28.82
CA LEU A 234 31.04 -25.21 -30.26
C LEU A 234 30.59 -26.50 -30.95
N SER A 235 29.35 -26.51 -31.43
CA SER A 235 28.81 -27.66 -32.15
C SER A 235 28.04 -27.24 -33.40
N GLY A 236 28.05 -28.09 -34.43
CA GLY A 236 27.40 -27.72 -35.68
C GLY A 236 27.38 -28.82 -36.73
N GLY A 237 26.44 -28.67 -37.66
CA GLY A 237 26.36 -29.50 -38.86
C GLY A 237 27.44 -29.13 -39.89
N ARG A 238 27.89 -30.15 -40.64
CA ARG A 238 28.69 -29.96 -41.85
C ARG A 238 28.10 -30.74 -43.02
N GLY A 239 28.19 -30.17 -44.22
CA GLY A 239 27.84 -30.83 -45.46
C GLY A 239 29.04 -30.80 -46.41
N ARG A 240 29.38 -31.93 -47.04
CA ARG A 240 30.50 -31.99 -47.99
C ARG A 240 30.10 -32.73 -49.24
N ILE A 241 30.45 -32.18 -50.40
CA ILE A 241 30.34 -32.86 -51.69
C ILE A 241 31.74 -33.16 -52.20
N GLU A 242 31.93 -34.38 -52.67
CA GLU A 242 33.16 -34.83 -53.29
C GLU A 242 32.86 -35.30 -54.72
N VAL A 243 33.53 -34.71 -55.70
CA VAL A 243 33.49 -35.11 -57.10
C VAL A 243 34.87 -35.63 -57.49
N ARG A 244 34.97 -36.93 -57.73
CA ARG A 244 36.22 -37.58 -58.12
C ARG A 244 36.21 -37.93 -59.60
N THR A 245 37.16 -37.37 -60.34
CA THR A 245 37.38 -37.63 -61.76
C THR A 245 38.66 -38.45 -61.93
N GLY A 246 38.57 -39.54 -62.69
CA GLY A 246 39.67 -40.49 -62.83
C GLY A 246 40.08 -41.15 -61.52
N SER A 247 41.36 -41.51 -61.42
CA SER A 247 41.97 -42.08 -60.22
C SER A 247 42.63 -41.04 -59.32
N TRP A 248 42.96 -39.84 -59.82
CA TRP A 248 43.84 -38.91 -59.13
C TRP A 248 43.21 -37.60 -58.68
N LEU A 249 42.19 -37.07 -59.36
CA LEU A 249 41.66 -35.74 -59.03
C LEU A 249 40.36 -35.87 -58.24
N THR A 250 40.35 -35.24 -57.07
CA THR A 250 39.16 -34.98 -56.28
C THR A 250 38.94 -33.47 -56.22
N LEU A 251 37.73 -33.04 -56.49
CA LEU A 251 37.24 -31.70 -56.18
C LEU A 251 36.24 -31.83 -55.04
N ASP A 252 36.37 -31.00 -54.03
CA ASP A 252 35.48 -31.03 -52.88
C ASP A 252 35.01 -29.63 -52.51
N ALA A 253 33.79 -29.56 -51.98
CA ALA A 253 33.27 -28.36 -51.37
C ALA A 253 32.59 -28.75 -50.05
N GLU A 254 32.88 -28.00 -49.00
CA GLU A 254 32.36 -28.21 -47.67
C GLU A 254 31.67 -26.94 -47.19
N VAL A 255 30.56 -27.10 -46.49
CA VAL A 255 29.79 -26.02 -45.86
C VAL A 255 29.57 -26.37 -44.40
N PHE A 256 29.66 -25.36 -43.55
CA PHE A 256 29.43 -25.46 -42.12
C PHE A 256 28.17 -24.69 -41.73
N GLU A 257 27.48 -25.17 -40.71
CA GLU A 257 26.33 -24.48 -40.13
C GLU A 257 26.74 -23.16 -39.46
N ASP A 258 27.92 -23.16 -38.84
CA ASP A 258 28.51 -21.99 -38.19
C ASP A 258 30.00 -21.89 -38.53
N LYS A 259 30.45 -20.68 -38.84
CA LYS A 259 31.87 -20.34 -38.98
C LYS A 259 32.62 -20.29 -37.65
N GLU A 260 31.94 -20.27 -36.50
CA GLU A 260 32.57 -20.00 -35.20
C GLU A 260 33.75 -20.93 -34.85
N LEU A 261 33.73 -22.17 -35.34
CA LEU A 261 34.82 -23.13 -35.17
C LEU A 261 35.92 -23.00 -36.25
N ASN A 262 35.51 -22.81 -37.52
CA ASN A 262 36.41 -22.94 -38.67
C ASN A 262 36.85 -21.60 -39.28
N ASP A 263 36.40 -20.50 -38.70
CA ASP A 263 36.55 -19.13 -39.18
C ASP A 263 36.03 -18.90 -40.62
N SER A 264 35.26 -19.85 -41.15
CA SER A 264 34.64 -19.78 -42.47
C SER A 264 33.41 -20.68 -42.59
N ASP A 265 32.37 -20.20 -43.27
CA ASP A 265 31.12 -20.94 -43.50
C ASP A 265 31.26 -22.01 -44.60
N TYR A 266 32.31 -21.94 -45.43
CA TYR A 266 32.53 -22.89 -46.50
C TYR A 266 34.00 -23.00 -46.90
N PHE A 267 34.33 -24.12 -47.54
CA PHE A 267 35.59 -24.28 -48.23
C PHE A 267 35.39 -24.95 -49.58
N VAL A 268 36.22 -24.55 -50.55
CA VAL A 268 36.35 -25.23 -51.83
C VAL A 268 37.78 -25.74 -51.96
N GLY A 269 37.90 -27.03 -52.26
CA GLY A 269 39.16 -27.75 -52.31
C GLY A 269 39.38 -28.48 -53.62
N PHE A 270 40.66 -28.68 -53.95
CA PHE A 270 41.06 -29.73 -54.87
C PHE A 270 42.16 -30.58 -54.24
N ARG A 271 42.16 -31.86 -54.59
CA ARG A 271 43.13 -32.85 -54.12
C ARG A 271 43.62 -33.69 -55.28
N LEU A 272 44.93 -33.69 -55.49
CA LEU A 272 45.62 -34.59 -56.39
C LEU A 272 46.19 -35.74 -55.57
N GLN A 273 45.77 -36.96 -55.88
CA GLN A 273 46.18 -38.17 -55.17
C GLN A 273 46.79 -39.16 -56.17
N ILE A 274 48.11 -39.32 -56.10
CA ILE A 274 48.87 -40.05 -57.11
C ILE A 274 49.48 -41.30 -56.46
N PRO A 275 49.20 -42.53 -56.97
CA PRO A 275 49.94 -43.71 -56.56
C PRO A 275 51.38 -43.58 -57.05
N LEU A 276 52.36 -43.85 -56.19
CA LEU A 276 53.77 -43.70 -56.57
C LEU A 276 54.22 -44.70 -57.66
N SER A 277 53.43 -45.73 -57.93
CA SER A 277 53.62 -46.68 -59.04
C SER A 277 52.86 -46.29 -60.32
N ALA A 278 52.26 -45.09 -60.38
CA ALA A 278 51.48 -44.61 -61.51
C ALA A 278 52.28 -44.55 -62.83
N ASP A 279 51.61 -44.80 -63.96
CA ASP A 279 52.11 -44.40 -65.28
C ASP A 279 51.92 -42.89 -65.45
N LEU A 280 53.04 -42.16 -65.45
CA LEU A 280 53.09 -40.71 -65.62
C LEU A 280 53.23 -40.29 -67.09
N SER A 281 53.07 -41.20 -68.06
CA SER A 281 52.93 -40.86 -69.48
C SER A 281 51.72 -39.94 -69.71
N TRP A 282 51.71 -39.14 -70.78
CA TRP A 282 50.59 -38.22 -71.04
C TRP A 282 49.23 -38.91 -71.10
N GLU A 283 49.15 -40.09 -71.72
CA GLU A 283 47.92 -40.88 -71.75
C GLU A 283 47.58 -41.44 -70.36
N GLY A 284 48.57 -41.85 -69.57
CA GLY A 284 48.41 -42.30 -68.18
C GLY A 284 47.89 -41.18 -67.25
N VAL A 285 48.45 -39.97 -67.36
CA VAL A 285 48.00 -38.77 -66.63
C VAL A 285 46.60 -38.37 -67.07
N LYS A 286 46.34 -38.33 -68.38
CA LYS A 286 45.01 -37.98 -68.91
C LYS A 286 43.96 -38.99 -68.46
N ALA A 287 44.27 -40.28 -68.49
CA ALA A 287 43.39 -41.32 -67.95
C ALA A 287 43.23 -41.19 -66.43
N GLY A 288 44.31 -40.89 -65.70
CA GLY A 288 44.32 -40.71 -64.25
C GLY A 288 43.50 -39.51 -63.78
N LEU A 289 43.41 -38.42 -64.57
CA LEU A 289 42.66 -37.21 -64.22
C LEU A 289 41.22 -37.23 -64.75
N LEU A 290 40.97 -37.80 -65.94
CA LEU A 290 39.71 -37.59 -66.66
C LEU A 290 38.88 -38.86 -66.91
N SER A 291 39.36 -40.06 -66.54
CA SER A 291 38.58 -41.29 -66.78
C SER A 291 37.32 -41.36 -65.90
N THR A 292 36.22 -41.86 -66.46
CA THR A 292 34.98 -42.11 -65.71
C THR A 292 34.96 -43.57 -65.26
N ARG A 293 35.65 -43.88 -64.16
CA ARG A 293 35.65 -45.22 -63.54
C ARG A 293 35.24 -45.13 -62.07
N HIS A 294 34.53 -46.15 -61.61
CA HIS A 294 34.28 -46.33 -60.19
C HIS A 294 35.45 -47.09 -59.56
N ARG A 295 35.84 -46.68 -58.35
CA ARG A 295 36.84 -47.41 -57.57
C ARG A 295 36.20 -48.67 -57.01
N ASP A 296 36.94 -49.77 -57.04
CA ASP A 296 36.56 -50.95 -56.28
C ASP A 296 36.94 -50.76 -54.80
N LEU A 297 36.38 -51.64 -53.97
CA LEU A 297 36.59 -51.61 -52.53
C LEU A 297 38.09 -51.73 -52.16
N ASP A 298 38.88 -52.48 -52.93
CA ASP A 298 40.31 -52.69 -52.63
C ASP A 298 41.14 -51.43 -52.88
N GLU A 299 40.85 -50.68 -53.94
CA GLU A 299 41.47 -49.38 -54.19
C GLU A 299 41.12 -48.38 -53.10
N ARG A 300 39.87 -48.39 -52.61
CA ARG A 300 39.46 -47.52 -51.49
C ARG A 300 40.21 -47.88 -50.21
N MET A 301 40.31 -49.17 -49.90
CA MET A 301 41.03 -49.66 -48.72
C MET A 301 42.46 -49.14 -48.64
N ARG A 302 43.16 -49.13 -49.78
CA ARG A 302 44.60 -48.83 -49.87
C ARG A 302 44.91 -47.37 -50.16
N GLY A 303 44.05 -46.72 -50.92
CA GLY A 303 44.29 -45.36 -51.38
C GLY A 303 43.61 -44.29 -50.55
N GLU A 304 42.45 -44.53 -49.94
CA GLU A 304 41.69 -43.42 -49.36
C GLU A 304 42.43 -42.74 -48.19
N MET A 305 42.66 -41.43 -48.25
CA MET A 305 43.28 -40.70 -47.14
C MET A 305 42.38 -40.74 -45.90
N VAL A 306 42.97 -40.65 -44.71
CA VAL A 306 42.19 -40.52 -43.48
C VAL A 306 41.52 -39.14 -43.48
N VAL A 307 40.22 -39.11 -43.20
CA VAL A 307 39.45 -37.87 -43.14
C VAL A 307 39.08 -37.60 -41.69
N ARG A 308 39.60 -36.49 -41.19
CA ARG A 308 39.46 -35.95 -39.84
C ARG A 308 39.64 -34.43 -39.91
N ASP A 309 39.19 -33.73 -38.89
CA ASP A 309 39.70 -32.40 -38.60
C ASP A 309 41.20 -32.51 -38.26
N VAL A 310 42.01 -31.66 -38.85
CA VAL A 310 43.46 -31.65 -38.64
C VAL A 310 43.92 -30.42 -37.88
N ARG A 311 43.03 -29.43 -37.71
CA ARG A 311 43.30 -28.21 -36.98
C ARG A 311 43.13 -28.48 -35.49
N VAL A 312 44.13 -28.08 -34.70
CA VAL A 312 43.92 -27.96 -33.24
C VAL A 312 43.06 -26.72 -33.02
N GLN A 313 41.79 -26.91 -32.66
CA GLN A 313 40.84 -25.81 -32.50
C GLN A 313 41.17 -25.00 -31.23
N THR A 314 41.10 -23.67 -31.32
CA THR A 314 41.40 -22.72 -30.22
C THR A 314 40.36 -21.60 -30.16
N LYS A 315 40.16 -20.99 -28.99
CA LYS A 315 39.22 -19.86 -28.79
C LYS A 315 39.75 -18.82 -27.81
N GLU A 316 39.31 -17.56 -27.98
CA GLU A 316 39.56 -16.44 -27.07
C GLU A 316 38.35 -16.16 -26.15
N SER A 317 38.59 -15.65 -24.95
CA SER A 317 37.54 -15.20 -24.03
C SER A 317 37.20 -13.72 -24.19
N ASP A 318 36.05 -13.31 -23.66
CA ASP A 318 35.78 -11.90 -23.33
C ASP A 318 36.65 -11.40 -22.16
N TRP A 319 36.63 -10.10 -21.90
CA TRP A 319 37.24 -9.49 -20.72
C TRP A 319 36.53 -9.90 -19.43
N GLN A 320 37.25 -10.59 -18.55
CA GLN A 320 36.71 -11.13 -17.29
C GLN A 320 37.32 -10.42 -16.08
N GLU A 321 36.51 -10.08 -15.06
CA GLU A 321 37.00 -9.46 -13.82
C GLU A 321 37.83 -10.46 -13.00
N ASN A 322 39.07 -10.10 -12.69
CA ASN A 322 39.88 -10.79 -11.70
C ASN A 322 39.45 -10.39 -10.28
N ARG A 323 38.51 -11.14 -9.72
CA ARG A 323 37.91 -10.87 -8.40
C ARG A 323 38.92 -10.94 -7.26
N ASP A 324 39.98 -11.73 -7.37
CA ASP A 324 41.01 -11.86 -6.34
C ASP A 324 41.83 -10.57 -6.18
N ARG A 325 41.81 -9.69 -7.19
CA ARG A 325 42.48 -8.39 -7.17
C ARG A 325 41.54 -7.21 -6.88
N ARG A 326 40.28 -7.47 -6.54
CA ARG A 326 39.31 -6.43 -6.19
C ARG A 326 39.63 -5.84 -4.82
N LEU A 327 39.81 -4.51 -4.79
CA LEU A 327 40.02 -3.77 -3.54
C LEU A 327 38.83 -2.86 -3.26
N VAL A 328 38.25 -2.98 -2.07
CA VAL A 328 37.14 -2.13 -1.60
C VAL A 328 37.60 -1.32 -0.40
N THR A 329 37.54 0.01 -0.51
CA THR A 329 37.84 0.93 0.59
C THR A 329 36.57 1.69 0.97
N VAL A 330 36.23 1.68 2.27
CA VAL A 330 35.06 2.39 2.81
C VAL A 330 35.52 3.47 3.78
N SER A 331 35.03 4.69 3.59
CA SER A 331 35.24 5.81 4.52
C SER A 331 33.90 6.40 4.97
N GLN A 332 33.83 6.81 6.24
CA GLN A 332 32.62 7.38 6.84
C GLN A 332 32.94 8.71 7.51
N VAL A 333 32.10 9.71 7.25
CA VAL A 333 32.14 11.02 7.90
C VAL A 333 30.77 11.29 8.52
N GLU A 334 30.76 11.63 9.82
CA GLU A 334 29.55 11.98 10.55
C GLU A 334 29.60 13.45 10.99
N LYS A 335 28.53 14.19 10.73
CA LYS A 335 28.34 15.58 11.18
C LYS A 335 27.06 15.68 11.99
N ARG A 336 27.15 16.22 13.21
CA ARG A 336 26.00 16.48 14.09
C ARG A 336 25.82 17.98 14.26
N ARG A 337 24.59 18.45 14.18
CA ARG A 337 24.23 19.85 14.45
C ARG A 337 22.88 19.94 15.16
N LYS A 338 22.79 20.85 16.11
CA LYS A 338 21.53 21.23 16.76
C LYS A 338 20.73 22.14 15.83
N GLU A 339 19.46 21.86 15.64
CA GLU A 339 18.54 22.65 14.82
C GLU A 339 17.21 22.88 15.54
N ARG A 340 16.56 24.00 15.21
CA ARG A 340 15.23 24.38 15.68
C ARG A 340 14.20 23.77 14.74
N LEU A 341 13.21 23.09 15.31
CA LEU A 341 12.04 22.56 14.64
C LEU A 341 10.85 23.43 14.99
N LEU A 342 10.25 24.06 13.98
CA LEU A 342 9.01 24.81 14.12
C LEU A 342 7.83 23.83 14.26
N LEU A 343 7.03 23.99 15.32
CA LEU A 343 5.86 23.15 15.59
C LEU A 343 4.57 23.91 15.31
N ALA A 344 4.51 25.18 15.69
CA ALA A 344 3.43 26.12 15.38
C ALA A 344 3.97 27.55 15.31
N ASP A 345 3.32 28.42 14.53
CA ASP A 345 3.72 29.81 14.32
C ASP A 345 2.54 30.79 14.27
N HIS A 346 2.86 32.09 14.23
CA HIS A 346 1.94 33.24 14.27
C HIS A 346 0.92 33.16 15.43
N ILE A 347 1.39 32.71 16.59
CA ILE A 347 0.61 32.64 17.82
C ILE A 347 0.71 33.99 18.54
N THR A 348 -0.42 34.54 18.94
CA THR A 348 -0.47 35.68 19.86
C THR A 348 -0.59 35.14 21.28
N PHE A 349 0.37 35.46 22.14
CA PHE A 349 0.40 35.00 23.53
C PHE A 349 -0.22 36.03 24.48
N VAL A 350 -1.00 35.53 25.43
CA VAL A 350 -1.62 36.31 26.52
C VAL A 350 -1.21 35.70 27.85
N ASP A 351 -0.75 36.54 28.77
CA ASP A 351 -0.36 36.16 30.14
C ASP A 351 -0.74 37.29 31.10
N GLY A 352 -1.71 37.03 31.97
CA GLY A 352 -2.22 38.02 32.92
C GLY A 352 -1.30 38.30 34.10
N ASP A 353 -0.22 37.52 34.25
CA ASP A 353 0.86 37.76 35.20
C ASP A 353 2.04 38.53 34.56
N ASN A 354 1.93 38.90 33.28
CA ASN A 354 2.95 39.71 32.62
C ASN A 354 3.11 41.07 33.32
N SER A 355 4.35 41.39 33.64
CA SER A 355 4.72 42.64 34.33
C SER A 355 5.76 43.45 33.54
N ARG A 356 5.94 43.15 32.25
CA ARG A 356 6.99 43.74 31.39
C ARG A 356 6.45 44.95 30.63
N ASN A 357 7.29 45.94 30.40
CA ASN A 357 6.93 47.12 29.61
C ASN A 357 7.09 46.82 28.10
N GLY A 358 6.02 47.05 27.32
CA GLY A 358 6.05 46.91 25.85
C GLY A 358 5.53 45.55 25.38
N GLN A 359 4.21 45.34 25.52
CA GLN A 359 3.51 44.14 25.05
C GLN A 359 3.45 44.12 23.52
N ASP A 360 3.85 43.01 22.92
CA ASP A 360 3.79 42.79 21.46
C ASP A 360 3.15 41.44 21.09
N GLY A 361 2.65 40.69 22.07
CA GLY A 361 2.00 39.39 21.86
C GLY A 361 2.98 38.24 21.58
N THR A 362 4.28 38.48 21.68
CA THR A 362 5.28 37.40 21.69
C THR A 362 5.26 36.67 23.02
N ASN A 363 5.82 35.46 23.08
CA ASN A 363 5.97 34.74 24.36
C ASN A 363 6.86 35.49 25.37
N GLU A 364 7.78 36.34 24.90
CA GLU A 364 8.66 37.14 25.75
C GLU A 364 7.97 38.42 26.27
N ASN A 365 7.02 38.98 25.52
CA ASN A 365 6.21 40.14 25.93
C ASN A 365 4.72 39.92 25.56
N PRO A 366 4.05 38.95 26.20
CA PRO A 366 2.65 38.62 25.91
C PRO A 366 1.73 39.80 26.28
N TYR A 367 0.50 39.80 25.77
CA TYR A 367 -0.52 40.76 26.20
C TYR A 367 -1.04 40.41 27.59
N ASP A 368 -1.44 41.43 28.37
CA ASP A 368 -1.86 41.23 29.76
C ASP A 368 -3.34 40.81 29.86
N THR A 369 -4.14 41.15 28.85
CA THR A 369 -5.56 40.81 28.76
C THR A 369 -5.86 39.96 27.53
N ILE A 370 -6.89 39.13 27.63
CA ILE A 370 -7.35 38.30 26.52
C ILE A 370 -7.89 39.19 25.40
N GLN A 371 -8.64 40.25 25.74
CA GLN A 371 -9.19 41.14 24.72
C GLN A 371 -8.10 41.86 23.93
N GLU A 372 -6.99 42.28 24.55
CA GLU A 372 -5.84 42.83 23.81
C GLU A 372 -5.24 41.81 22.84
N GLY A 373 -5.06 40.56 23.27
CA GLY A 373 -4.58 39.49 22.41
C GLY A 373 -5.52 39.19 21.24
N VAL A 374 -6.83 39.29 21.48
CA VAL A 374 -7.87 39.14 20.46
C VAL A 374 -7.85 40.30 19.45
N ASP A 375 -7.74 41.54 19.94
CA ASP A 375 -7.72 42.74 19.09
C ASP A 375 -6.45 42.82 18.22
N GLN A 376 -5.34 42.26 18.70
CA GLN A 376 -4.04 42.28 18.05
C GLN A 376 -3.63 40.92 17.46
N ALA A 377 -4.57 39.98 17.34
CA ALA A 377 -4.26 38.65 16.82
C ALA A 377 -3.66 38.73 15.40
N GLY A 378 -2.55 38.00 15.18
CA GLY A 378 -1.86 37.97 13.89
C GLY A 378 -2.60 37.17 12.80
N GLU A 379 -1.92 36.91 11.69
CA GLU A 379 -2.51 36.29 10.48
C GLU A 379 -3.13 34.90 10.73
N ASN A 380 -2.56 34.07 11.62
CA ASN A 380 -3.12 32.75 11.97
C ASN A 380 -4.26 32.81 12.99
N LYS A 381 -4.61 34.01 13.49
CA LYS A 381 -5.78 34.24 14.36
C LYS A 381 -5.85 33.32 15.59
N THR A 382 -4.71 32.81 16.05
CA THR A 382 -4.61 31.90 17.20
C THR A 382 -4.08 32.65 18.41
N ILE A 383 -4.87 32.68 19.47
CA ILE A 383 -4.58 33.35 20.73
C ILE A 383 -4.34 32.26 21.78
N PHE A 384 -3.09 32.15 22.27
CA PHE A 384 -2.72 31.23 23.33
C PHE A 384 -2.74 31.94 24.68
N VAL A 385 -3.57 31.47 25.61
CA VAL A 385 -3.76 32.08 26.93
C VAL A 385 -3.08 31.23 27.99
N TYR A 386 -2.17 31.83 28.75
CA TYR A 386 -1.55 31.23 29.93
C TYR A 386 -2.46 31.31 31.16
N GLU A 387 -2.22 30.47 32.17
CA GLU A 387 -2.87 30.59 33.48
C GLU A 387 -2.39 31.84 34.24
N LYS A 388 -3.27 32.45 35.04
CA LYS A 388 -2.99 33.66 35.82
C LYS A 388 -2.96 33.36 37.33
N GLY A 389 -2.05 33.98 38.09
CA GLY A 389 -2.05 34.02 39.55
C GLY A 389 -1.41 32.83 40.28
N GLY A 390 -0.35 32.24 39.76
CA GLY A 390 0.36 31.13 40.42
C GLY A 390 1.16 31.56 41.67
N THR A 391 0.55 31.58 42.87
CA THR A 391 1.31 31.46 44.13
C THR A 391 0.79 30.34 45.03
N VAL A 392 1.75 29.51 45.46
CA VAL A 392 1.57 28.29 46.24
C VAL A 392 0.98 28.60 47.63
N SER A 393 -0.26 28.23 47.92
CA SER A 393 -0.66 27.45 49.12
C SER A 393 -2.18 27.27 49.27
N ARG A 394 -2.60 25.99 49.16
CA ARG A 394 -3.94 25.38 49.30
C ARG A 394 -4.92 25.52 48.11
N PRO A 395 -5.12 24.45 47.32
CA PRO A 395 -6.27 24.33 46.43
C PRO A 395 -7.53 24.04 47.25
N SER A 396 -8.53 24.91 47.15
CA SER A 396 -9.94 24.52 47.29
C SER A 396 -10.43 24.11 45.88
N PRO A 397 -11.36 23.15 45.74
CA PRO A 397 -12.01 22.86 44.45
C PRO A 397 -12.65 24.09 43.78
N ASP A 398 -12.82 25.19 44.52
CA ASP A 398 -13.48 26.42 44.07
C ASP A 398 -12.52 27.55 43.62
N ASP A 399 -11.20 27.39 43.75
CA ASP A 399 -10.23 28.46 43.43
C ASP A 399 -9.09 28.00 42.49
N GLY A 400 -9.35 28.10 41.19
CA GLY A 400 -8.34 27.97 40.14
C GLY A 400 -7.60 29.28 39.89
N GLY A 401 -6.49 29.56 40.58
CA GLY A 401 -5.66 30.72 40.28
C GLY A 401 -6.40 32.08 40.35
N SER A 402 -5.78 33.15 39.83
CA SER A 402 -6.51 34.40 39.59
C SER A 402 -7.20 34.33 38.22
N SER A 403 -8.33 35.03 38.05
CA SER A 403 -9.08 35.03 36.80
C SER A 403 -8.70 36.19 35.88
N TYR A 404 -8.92 35.99 34.58
CA TYR A 404 -9.03 37.06 33.61
C TYR A 404 -10.40 37.73 33.78
N ASP A 405 -10.37 38.92 34.35
CA ASP A 405 -11.57 39.63 34.81
C ASP A 405 -12.12 40.56 33.73
N GLU A 406 -12.55 39.97 32.62
CA GLU A 406 -12.92 40.67 31.40
C GLU A 406 -14.04 39.96 30.64
N GLN A 407 -14.60 40.65 29.65
CA GLN A 407 -15.45 40.05 28.62
C GLN A 407 -14.65 40.02 27.34
N VAL A 408 -14.73 38.89 26.63
CA VAL A 408 -13.96 38.66 25.40
C VAL A 408 -14.90 38.68 24.20
N VAL A 409 -14.53 39.40 23.15
CA VAL A 409 -15.27 39.46 21.89
C VAL A 409 -14.36 39.01 20.76
N LEU A 410 -14.52 37.74 20.35
CA LEU A 410 -13.75 37.15 19.26
C LEU A 410 -14.16 37.74 17.91
N GLN A 411 -13.19 37.78 17.00
CA GLN A 411 -13.35 38.16 15.59
C GLN A 411 -13.42 36.89 14.72
N GLU A 412 -13.95 37.05 13.50
CA GLU A 412 -14.20 35.93 12.58
C GLU A 412 -12.95 35.05 12.37
N GLY A 413 -13.10 33.73 12.53
CA GLY A 413 -12.05 32.75 12.33
C GLY A 413 -10.99 32.65 13.45
N GLN A 414 -11.16 33.34 14.58
CA GLN A 414 -10.20 33.28 15.69
C GLN A 414 -10.32 32.00 16.52
N THR A 415 -9.17 31.49 16.96
CA THR A 415 -9.07 30.40 17.94
C THR A 415 -8.52 30.95 19.24
N LEU A 416 -9.31 30.89 20.30
CA LEU A 416 -8.88 31.19 21.66
C LEU A 416 -8.61 29.88 22.39
N THR A 417 -7.37 29.66 22.82
CA THR A 417 -7.00 28.37 23.39
C THR A 417 -5.90 28.42 24.44
N SER A 418 -5.80 27.39 25.27
CA SER A 418 -4.66 27.11 26.15
C SER A 418 -3.88 25.86 25.74
N THR A 419 -4.17 25.31 24.55
CA THR A 419 -3.54 24.10 24.03
C THR A 419 -3.33 24.16 22.51
N ILE A 420 -2.17 23.68 22.06
CA ILE A 420 -1.83 23.53 20.65
C ILE A 420 -1.30 22.11 20.45
N SER A 421 -2.01 21.35 19.62
CA SER A 421 -1.62 20.01 19.21
C SER A 421 -1.11 20.00 17.77
N TRP A 422 -0.22 19.07 17.46
CA TRP A 422 0.26 18.83 16.10
C TRP A 422 0.40 17.32 15.86
N THR A 423 0.27 16.91 14.60
CA THR A 423 0.41 15.50 14.18
C THR A 423 1.74 15.23 13.48
N THR A 424 2.43 16.28 13.02
CA THR A 424 3.72 16.13 12.35
C THR A 424 4.81 15.71 13.34
N HIS A 425 5.91 15.15 12.85
CA HIS A 425 7.11 14.84 13.67
C HIS A 425 6.87 13.90 14.88
N GLY A 426 5.88 13.01 14.80
CA GLY A 426 5.55 12.04 15.88
C GLY A 426 4.43 12.50 16.80
N GLY A 427 3.81 13.64 16.51
CA GLY A 427 2.71 14.20 17.28
C GLY A 427 3.16 14.82 18.60
N GLY A 428 2.32 15.69 19.16
CA GLY A 428 2.58 16.29 20.46
C GLY A 428 1.59 17.38 20.81
N VAL A 429 1.68 17.84 22.05
CA VAL A 429 0.86 18.91 22.59
C VAL A 429 1.74 19.89 23.36
N TYR A 430 1.44 21.18 23.22
CA TYR A 430 1.92 22.26 24.07
C TYR A 430 0.70 22.90 24.72
N GLN A 431 0.61 22.82 26.04
CA GLN A 431 -0.56 23.29 26.78
C GLN A 431 -0.19 23.78 28.16
N THR A 432 -1.04 24.62 28.73
CA THR A 432 -0.95 25.07 30.12
C THR A 432 -1.21 23.92 31.10
N GLU A 433 -0.70 24.05 32.33
CA GLU A 433 -0.95 23.04 33.37
C GLU A 433 -2.44 22.99 33.78
N ARG A 434 -3.08 24.16 33.86
CA ARG A 434 -4.51 24.32 34.19
C ARG A 434 -5.23 25.12 33.11
N ARG A 435 -6.55 24.97 33.00
CA ARG A 435 -7.36 25.82 32.13
C ARG A 435 -7.31 27.27 32.65
N PRO A 436 -7.01 28.27 31.81
CA PRO A 436 -7.16 29.67 32.18
C PRO A 436 -8.62 29.97 32.55
N VAL A 437 -8.81 30.66 33.67
CA VAL A 437 -10.14 31.03 34.17
C VAL A 437 -10.52 32.42 33.66
N ILE A 438 -11.69 32.54 33.03
CA ILE A 438 -12.24 33.80 32.54
C ILE A 438 -13.54 34.09 33.30
N ARG A 439 -13.61 35.28 33.91
CA ARG A 439 -14.75 35.72 34.72
C ARG A 439 -15.14 37.15 34.36
N PRO A 440 -16.39 37.45 34.00
CA PRO A 440 -16.80 38.81 33.73
C PRO A 440 -17.08 39.54 35.06
N ILE A 441 -16.07 40.19 35.67
CA ILE A 441 -16.28 40.97 36.91
C ILE A 441 -17.22 42.17 36.70
N ARG A 442 -17.30 42.70 35.46
CA ARG A 442 -18.28 43.73 35.07
C ARG A 442 -18.73 43.51 33.63
N VAL A 443 -20.03 43.61 33.40
CA VAL A 443 -20.56 43.74 32.04
C VAL A 443 -20.22 45.13 31.52
N ARG A 444 -19.32 45.20 30.55
CA ARG A 444 -19.02 46.42 29.79
C ARG A 444 -19.76 46.45 28.47
N VAL A 445 -20.05 45.27 27.93
CA VAL A 445 -20.73 45.09 26.66
C VAL A 445 -21.97 44.24 26.90
N GLU A 446 -23.12 44.91 26.81
CA GLU A 446 -24.42 44.26 26.73
C GLU A 446 -24.79 44.12 25.25
N LYS A 447 -25.32 42.95 24.88
CA LYS A 447 -25.89 42.70 23.54
C LYS A 447 -27.40 42.69 23.65
N THR A 448 -28.08 43.23 22.63
CA THR A 448 -29.54 43.18 22.58
C THR A 448 -29.94 41.97 21.74
N GLY A 449 -30.59 41.01 22.38
CA GLY A 449 -31.13 39.83 21.72
C GLY A 449 -32.62 39.71 21.94
N GLU A 450 -33.24 38.82 21.19
CA GLU A 450 -34.59 38.36 21.46
C GLU A 450 -34.50 36.92 21.94
N VAL A 451 -35.00 36.66 23.14
CA VAL A 451 -35.09 35.34 23.75
C VAL A 451 -36.54 35.17 24.14
N PHE A 452 -37.18 34.07 23.69
CA PHE A 452 -38.61 33.82 23.89
C PHE A 452 -39.52 35.00 23.48
N GLY A 453 -39.28 35.60 22.31
CA GLY A 453 -40.11 36.70 21.82
C GLY A 453 -39.97 38.03 22.59
N THR A 454 -39.01 38.10 23.53
CA THR A 454 -38.80 39.25 24.41
C THR A 454 -37.43 39.85 24.18
N ILE A 455 -37.36 41.18 24.04
CA ILE A 455 -36.08 41.89 23.93
C ILE A 455 -35.37 41.86 25.28
N VAL A 456 -34.17 41.28 25.31
CA VAL A 456 -33.35 41.11 26.50
C VAL A 456 -31.96 41.74 26.33
N SER A 457 -31.33 42.07 27.46
CA SER A 457 -29.91 42.43 27.49
C SER A 457 -29.07 41.22 27.87
N ILE A 458 -28.08 40.87 27.05
CA ILE A 458 -27.25 39.68 27.18
C ILE A 458 -25.84 40.09 27.63
N ALA A 459 -25.37 39.45 28.71
CA ALA A 459 -24.07 39.65 29.32
C ALA A 459 -23.19 38.40 29.17
N PRO A 460 -22.51 38.21 28.02
CA PRO A 460 -21.70 37.02 27.80
C PRO A 460 -20.30 37.12 28.42
N VAL A 461 -19.71 36.00 28.82
CA VAL A 461 -18.26 35.93 29.13
C VAL A 461 -17.46 36.04 27.83
N ILE A 462 -17.81 35.21 26.83
CA ILE A 462 -17.20 35.22 25.50
C ILE A 462 -18.27 35.40 24.44
N THR A 463 -18.14 36.45 23.64
CA THR A 463 -18.89 36.62 22.39
C THR A 463 -18.09 36.01 21.24
N MET A 464 -18.70 35.06 20.55
CA MET A 464 -18.14 34.33 19.44
C MET A 464 -18.61 34.93 18.11
N ALA A 465 -17.66 35.16 17.20
CA ALA A 465 -17.93 35.52 15.81
C ALA A 465 -17.90 34.27 14.92
N PRO A 466 -18.27 34.37 13.63
CA PRO A 466 -18.32 33.20 12.77
C PRO A 466 -16.97 32.49 12.61
N GLY A 467 -16.98 31.16 12.57
CA GLY A 467 -15.76 30.35 12.40
C GLY A 467 -14.81 30.37 13.60
N THR A 468 -15.26 30.84 14.77
CA THR A 468 -14.41 30.90 15.96
C THR A 468 -14.38 29.58 16.71
N THR A 469 -13.26 29.32 17.38
CA THR A 469 -13.05 28.16 18.25
C THR A 469 -12.63 28.63 19.63
N VAL A 470 -13.30 28.12 20.66
CA VAL A 470 -12.90 28.29 22.06
C VAL A 470 -12.49 26.92 22.57
N ARG A 471 -11.24 26.79 23.01
CA ARG A 471 -10.68 25.48 23.39
C ARG A 471 -9.92 25.51 24.71
N ARG A 472 -10.27 24.60 25.61
CA ARG A 472 -9.55 24.34 26.87
C ARG A 472 -9.49 25.55 27.80
N LEU A 473 -10.65 26.14 28.12
CA LEU A 473 -10.78 27.26 29.06
C LEU A 473 -11.79 26.94 30.17
N ASP A 474 -11.61 27.57 31.33
CA ASP A 474 -12.60 27.59 32.40
C ASP A 474 -13.37 28.91 32.28
N ILE A 475 -14.62 28.85 31.84
CA ILE A 475 -15.48 30.00 31.56
C ILE A 475 -16.52 30.09 32.67
N ASP A 476 -16.38 31.07 33.55
CA ASP A 476 -17.17 31.16 34.77
C ASP A 476 -18.00 32.45 34.78
N ALA A 477 -19.30 32.30 34.51
CA ALA A 477 -20.29 33.37 34.59
C ALA A 477 -21.01 33.40 35.96
N THR A 478 -20.62 32.58 36.94
CA THR A 478 -21.32 32.46 38.24
C THR A 478 -20.98 33.58 39.21
N ALA A 479 -19.81 34.21 39.07
CA ALA A 479 -19.35 35.33 39.91
C ALA A 479 -20.13 36.63 39.68
N THR A 480 -21.11 36.58 38.79
CA THR A 480 -21.93 37.72 38.47
C THR A 480 -23.13 37.78 39.41
N ASP A 481 -23.14 38.76 40.32
CA ASP A 481 -24.35 39.10 41.11
C ASP A 481 -25.41 39.75 40.20
N PHE A 482 -25.71 39.17 39.03
CA PHE A 482 -26.70 39.68 38.09
C PHE A 482 -28.08 39.12 38.44
N ALA A 483 -28.94 39.99 38.96
CA ALA A 483 -30.37 39.69 39.01
C ALA A 483 -30.93 39.69 37.59
N ALA A 484 -31.51 38.56 37.16
CA ALA A 484 -32.18 38.41 35.86
C ALA A 484 -33.31 39.44 35.66
N TYR A 485 -33.95 39.82 36.76
CA TYR A 485 -34.99 40.83 36.82
C TYR A 485 -34.44 42.13 37.40
N SER A 486 -34.28 43.16 36.56
CA SER A 486 -34.02 44.51 37.03
C SER A 486 -35.18 45.44 36.70
N SER A 487 -35.30 46.56 37.41
CA SER A 487 -36.30 47.61 37.10
C SER A 487 -36.12 48.25 35.72
N THR A 488 -35.09 47.87 34.96
CA THR A 488 -34.74 48.43 33.65
C THR A 488 -34.85 47.43 32.49
N GLY A 489 -35.24 46.17 32.73
CA GLY A 489 -35.41 45.14 31.69
C GLY A 489 -34.91 43.75 32.11
N LEU A 490 -35.18 42.75 31.27
CA LEU A 490 -34.74 41.37 31.44
C LEU A 490 -33.25 41.24 31.07
N ARG A 491 -32.46 40.56 31.91
CA ARG A 491 -31.03 40.33 31.69
C ARG A 491 -30.72 38.84 31.62
N VAL A 492 -29.88 38.49 30.67
CA VAL A 492 -29.44 37.13 30.36
C VAL A 492 -27.94 37.00 30.63
N SER A 493 -27.52 35.92 31.30
CA SER A 493 -26.10 35.58 31.50
C SER A 493 -25.72 34.43 30.57
N ALA A 494 -24.60 34.52 29.86
CA ALA A 494 -24.15 33.46 28.96
C ALA A 494 -22.65 33.18 29.14
N GLY A 495 -22.26 31.90 29.18
CA GLY A 495 -20.85 31.52 29.10
C GLY A 495 -20.30 31.86 27.73
N LEU A 496 -20.82 31.18 26.72
CA LEU A 496 -20.56 31.42 25.31
C LEU A 496 -21.79 32.01 24.64
N TYR A 497 -21.61 33.05 23.83
CA TYR A 497 -22.70 33.71 23.11
C TYR A 497 -22.34 33.97 21.66
N ALA A 498 -23.27 33.72 20.74
CA ALA A 498 -23.14 34.11 19.35
C ALA A 498 -24.42 34.78 18.84
N ASP A 499 -24.25 35.94 18.22
CA ASP A 499 -25.30 36.64 17.46
C ASP A 499 -24.97 36.53 15.98
N ILE A 500 -25.71 35.67 15.29
CA ILE A 500 -25.42 35.30 13.91
C ILE A 500 -26.53 35.73 12.96
N ARG A 501 -27.45 36.58 13.41
CA ARG A 501 -28.55 37.10 12.62
C ARG A 501 -28.06 37.79 11.33
N LYS A 502 -28.69 37.44 10.20
CA LYS A 502 -28.42 37.95 8.85
C LYS A 502 -26.99 37.68 8.39
N LYS A 503 -26.41 36.54 8.77
CA LYS A 503 -25.05 36.11 8.38
C LYS A 503 -25.10 34.84 7.50
N ARG A 504 -24.01 34.60 6.76
CA ARG A 504 -23.77 33.36 5.98
C ARG A 504 -23.30 32.24 6.92
N ASP A 505 -23.27 30.99 6.45
CA ASP A 505 -22.88 29.76 7.17
C ASP A 505 -21.84 29.95 8.28
N ILE A 506 -22.19 29.52 9.49
CA ILE A 506 -21.40 29.77 10.70
C ILE A 506 -21.19 28.46 11.45
N SER A 507 -19.92 28.09 11.59
CA SER A 507 -19.50 27.05 12.51
C SER A 507 -18.90 27.69 13.77
N LEU A 508 -19.38 27.25 14.93
CA LEU A 508 -18.85 27.59 16.24
C LEU A 508 -18.35 26.31 16.90
N ARG A 509 -17.15 26.36 17.49
CA ARG A 509 -16.53 25.21 18.15
C ARG A 509 -16.24 25.51 19.61
N ALA A 510 -16.75 24.66 20.51
CA ALA A 510 -16.42 24.63 21.92
C ALA A 510 -15.79 23.27 22.24
N GLU A 511 -14.50 23.25 22.55
CA GLU A 511 -13.74 22.00 22.71
C GLU A 511 -13.00 22.00 24.06
N ASP A 512 -13.09 20.93 24.84
CA ASP A 512 -12.35 20.76 26.11
C ASP A 512 -12.60 21.89 27.15
N ASN A 513 -13.76 22.57 27.09
CA ASN A 513 -14.05 23.70 27.98
C ASN A 513 -14.83 23.27 29.23
N HIS A 514 -14.67 24.02 30.32
CA HIS A 514 -15.59 23.94 31.46
C HIS A 514 -16.35 25.26 31.55
N VAL A 515 -17.66 25.23 31.34
CA VAL A 515 -18.53 26.40 31.36
C VAL A 515 -19.47 26.33 32.54
N ARG A 516 -19.45 27.36 33.40
CA ARG A 516 -20.35 27.44 34.56
C ARG A 516 -21.18 28.71 34.48
N THR A 517 -22.50 28.57 34.52
CA THR A 517 -23.42 29.71 34.56
C THR A 517 -24.45 29.52 35.66
N LYS A 518 -24.91 30.65 36.22
CA LYS A 518 -25.90 30.65 37.29
C LYS A 518 -26.77 31.91 37.23
N GLY A 519 -28.00 31.79 37.72
CA GLY A 519 -29.00 32.85 37.76
C GLY A 519 -30.14 32.54 36.80
N ASP A 520 -31.29 33.19 37.01
CA ASP A 520 -32.42 33.00 36.09
C ASP A 520 -32.03 33.51 34.70
N LEU A 521 -32.53 32.86 33.65
CA LEU A 521 -32.17 33.13 32.25
C LEU A 521 -30.65 33.06 32.02
N SER A 522 -30.01 32.01 32.55
CA SER A 522 -28.58 31.73 32.32
C SER A 522 -28.36 30.62 31.30
N TYR A 523 -27.30 30.75 30.51
CA TYR A 523 -27.03 29.87 29.38
C TYR A 523 -25.57 29.43 29.36
N GLY A 524 -25.31 28.12 29.25
CA GLY A 524 -23.95 27.64 28.96
C GLY A 524 -23.48 28.15 27.59
N ILE A 525 -24.28 27.84 26.57
CA ILE A 525 -24.17 28.40 25.22
C ILE A 525 -25.52 29.03 24.83
N LEU A 526 -25.48 30.26 24.32
CA LEU A 526 -26.62 30.95 23.71
C LEU A 526 -26.31 31.37 22.28
N VAL A 527 -27.05 30.83 21.31
CA VAL A 527 -26.95 31.23 19.91
C VAL A 527 -28.27 31.81 19.41
N LEU A 528 -28.19 32.98 18.79
CA LEU A 528 -29.32 33.66 18.14
C LEU A 528 -29.06 33.75 16.64
N ALA A 529 -29.87 33.03 15.86
CA ALA A 529 -29.86 33.01 14.40
C ALA A 529 -31.22 33.47 13.86
N GLU A 530 -31.21 34.46 12.98
CA GLU A 530 -32.42 35.01 12.36
C GLU A 530 -32.05 35.37 10.92
N GLU A 531 -32.82 34.94 9.92
CA GLU A 531 -32.51 35.18 8.49
C GLU A 531 -31.08 34.74 8.10
N SER A 532 -30.61 33.60 8.63
CA SER A 532 -29.22 33.14 8.51
C SER A 532 -29.10 31.86 7.68
N ALA A 533 -27.96 31.65 7.02
CA ALA A 533 -27.79 30.51 6.10
C ALA A 533 -27.46 29.17 6.83
N SER A 534 -26.67 29.16 7.89
CA SER A 534 -26.45 27.95 8.70
C SER A 534 -25.81 28.30 10.05
N ALA A 535 -26.20 27.59 11.10
CA ALA A 535 -25.74 27.72 12.48
C ALA A 535 -25.32 26.35 13.03
N ASP A 536 -24.07 25.95 12.78
CA ASP A 536 -23.50 24.70 13.27
C ASP A 536 -22.72 24.94 14.57
N ILE A 537 -23.16 24.31 15.66
CA ILE A 537 -22.51 24.36 16.96
C ILE A 537 -21.94 22.99 17.27
N MET A 538 -20.61 22.92 17.31
CA MET A 538 -19.89 21.68 17.61
C MET A 538 -19.28 21.77 19.00
N VAL A 539 -19.69 20.85 19.86
CA VAL A 539 -19.23 20.71 21.24
C VAL A 539 -18.56 19.36 21.41
N SER A 540 -17.32 19.37 21.91
CA SER A 540 -16.56 18.14 22.19
C SER A 540 -15.77 18.25 23.49
N ASP A 541 -15.60 17.13 24.20
CA ASP A 541 -14.78 17.03 25.43
C ASP A 541 -15.12 18.08 26.50
N SER A 542 -16.32 18.66 26.49
CA SER A 542 -16.65 19.87 27.26
C SER A 542 -17.66 19.58 28.38
N GLU A 543 -17.55 20.34 29.47
CA GLU A 543 -18.46 20.28 30.62
C GLU A 543 -19.24 21.60 30.73
N PHE A 544 -20.58 21.53 30.77
CA PHE A 544 -21.46 22.68 30.98
C PHE A 544 -22.27 22.47 32.26
N VAL A 545 -22.23 23.43 33.17
CA VAL A 545 -23.03 23.44 34.39
C VAL A 545 -23.83 24.75 34.44
N THR A 546 -25.14 24.65 34.33
CA THR A 546 -26.05 25.79 34.25
C THR A 546 -27.14 25.67 35.31
N ALA A 547 -27.44 26.74 36.06
CA ALA A 547 -28.45 26.69 37.10
C ALA A 547 -29.26 27.99 37.28
N GLY A 548 -30.58 27.89 37.36
CA GLY A 548 -31.52 29.00 37.57
C GLY A 548 -32.85 28.76 36.88
N GLU A 549 -33.85 29.60 37.15
CA GLU A 549 -35.13 29.53 36.44
C GLU A 549 -34.96 29.91 34.96
N ASN A 550 -35.55 29.16 34.02
CA ASN A 550 -35.35 29.33 32.58
C ASN A 550 -33.86 29.32 32.16
N ALA A 551 -33.05 28.51 32.84
CA ALA A 551 -31.63 28.37 32.53
C ALA A 551 -31.41 27.19 31.58
N HIS A 552 -30.54 27.32 30.57
CA HIS A 552 -30.33 26.27 29.59
C HIS A 552 -28.86 25.89 29.44
N GLY A 553 -28.56 24.61 29.30
CA GLY A 553 -27.18 24.15 29.06
C GLY A 553 -26.68 24.69 27.72
N ILE A 554 -27.35 24.26 26.64
CA ILE A 554 -27.13 24.74 25.28
C ILE A 554 -28.48 25.18 24.71
N TYR A 555 -28.57 26.44 24.28
CA TYR A 555 -29.77 27.00 23.68
C TYR A 555 -29.47 27.64 22.34
N VAL A 556 -30.31 27.32 21.36
CA VAL A 556 -30.22 27.81 20.00
C VAL A 556 -31.60 28.26 19.54
N ASN A 557 -31.71 29.53 19.17
CA ASN A 557 -32.92 30.09 18.57
C ASN A 557 -32.65 30.44 17.12
N VAL A 558 -33.45 29.85 16.22
CA VAL A 558 -33.28 29.90 14.78
C VAL A 558 -34.61 30.31 14.17
N ASP A 559 -34.63 31.47 13.55
CA ASP A 559 -35.82 32.01 12.90
C ASP A 559 -35.52 32.35 11.45
N ASN A 560 -36.43 32.01 10.54
CA ASN A 560 -36.32 32.28 9.10
C ASN A 560 -34.95 31.90 8.50
N SER A 561 -34.34 30.81 8.98
CA SER A 561 -32.97 30.43 8.64
C SER A 561 -32.91 29.08 7.93
N THR A 562 -31.77 28.76 7.34
CA THR A 562 -31.59 27.56 6.53
C THR A 562 -31.25 26.36 7.45
N ASP A 563 -30.11 26.32 8.14
CA ASP A 563 -29.80 25.19 9.04
C ASP A 563 -29.45 25.64 10.46
N ALA A 564 -29.78 24.81 11.45
CA ALA A 564 -29.27 24.89 12.80
C ALA A 564 -29.01 23.50 13.35
N SER A 565 -27.74 23.21 13.65
CA SER A 565 -27.34 21.93 14.20
C SER A 565 -26.56 22.13 15.50
N ILE A 566 -26.98 21.39 16.53
CA ILE A 566 -26.22 21.22 17.77
C ILE A 566 -25.62 19.83 17.69
N ALA A 567 -24.30 19.73 17.62
CA ALA A 567 -23.58 18.47 17.68
C ALA A 567 -22.76 18.41 18.97
N VAL A 568 -23.05 17.45 19.84
CA VAL A 568 -22.36 17.24 21.12
C VAL A 568 -21.74 15.84 21.14
N SER A 569 -20.47 15.76 21.51
CA SER A 569 -19.69 14.51 21.58
C SER A 569 -18.80 14.49 22.81
N ASP A 570 -18.63 13.33 23.45
CA ASP A 570 -17.70 13.16 24.59
C ASP A 570 -17.85 14.24 25.69
N SER A 571 -19.06 14.74 25.91
CA SER A 571 -19.30 15.95 26.72
C SER A 571 -20.32 15.71 27.83
N ALA A 572 -20.30 16.59 28.83
CA ALA A 572 -21.25 16.57 29.94
C ALA A 572 -22.06 17.89 29.98
N VAL A 573 -23.38 17.81 30.08
CA VAL A 573 -24.26 18.98 30.28
C VAL A 573 -25.15 18.75 31.49
N THR A 574 -24.97 19.56 32.51
CA THR A 574 -25.79 19.57 33.72
C THR A 574 -26.59 20.87 33.82
N THR A 575 -27.91 20.78 33.82
CA THR A 575 -28.81 21.92 33.95
C THR A 575 -29.77 21.74 35.12
N ALA A 576 -29.98 22.80 35.93
CA ALA A 576 -30.91 22.74 37.05
C ALA A 576 -31.76 24.02 37.20
N GLY A 577 -33.07 23.86 37.37
CA GLY A 577 -34.03 24.93 37.64
C GLY A 577 -35.40 24.68 36.99
N GLU A 578 -36.40 25.47 37.38
CA GLU A 578 -37.71 25.42 36.74
C GLU A 578 -37.62 25.93 35.30
N SER A 579 -38.29 25.24 34.36
CA SER A 579 -38.25 25.52 32.92
C SER A 579 -36.83 25.48 32.31
N ALA A 580 -35.90 24.73 32.91
CA ALA A 580 -34.49 24.76 32.59
C ALA A 580 -34.07 23.57 31.70
N SER A 581 -33.85 23.76 30.40
CA SER A 581 -33.54 22.64 29.50
C SER A 581 -32.05 22.27 29.47
N GLY A 582 -31.71 20.99 29.37
CA GLY A 582 -30.35 20.55 29.08
C GLY A 582 -29.87 21.11 27.74
N MET A 583 -30.55 20.70 26.67
CA MET A 583 -30.40 21.27 25.33
C MET A 583 -31.75 21.72 24.77
N TYR A 584 -31.77 22.86 24.09
CA TYR A 584 -32.97 23.39 23.45
C TYR A 584 -32.63 24.02 22.09
N ALA A 585 -33.16 23.46 21.01
CA ALA A 585 -33.24 24.11 19.70
C ALA A 585 -34.68 24.58 19.38
N LEU A 586 -34.82 25.84 19.01
CA LEU A 586 -36.06 26.44 18.52
C LEU A 586 -35.90 26.82 17.06
N ALA A 587 -36.74 26.29 16.17
CA ALA A 587 -36.85 26.64 14.77
C ALA A 587 -38.24 27.19 14.44
N ASN A 588 -38.29 28.40 13.88
CA ASN A 588 -39.50 28.97 13.31
C ASN A 588 -39.25 29.30 11.84
N SER A 589 -40.12 28.80 10.94
CA SER A 589 -40.02 29.04 9.49
C SER A 589 -38.62 28.76 8.93
N SER A 590 -37.94 27.73 9.43
CA SER A 590 -36.53 27.44 9.13
C SER A 590 -36.36 26.09 8.44
N ALA A 591 -35.24 25.83 7.75
CA ALA A 591 -35.08 24.52 7.10
C ALA A 591 -34.82 23.44 8.15
N ASN A 592 -33.77 23.49 8.97
CA ASN A 592 -33.45 22.40 9.90
C ASN A 592 -33.17 22.86 11.34
N ALA A 593 -33.68 22.16 12.35
CA ALA A 593 -33.28 22.25 13.77
C ALA A 593 -32.93 20.87 14.33
N ASN A 594 -31.64 20.56 14.34
CA ASN A 594 -31.16 19.22 14.65
C ASN A 594 -30.33 19.24 15.92
N ILE A 595 -30.53 18.24 16.78
CA ILE A 595 -29.68 18.00 17.95
C ILE A 595 -29.12 16.57 17.85
N MET A 596 -27.80 16.51 17.68
CA MET A 596 -27.00 15.29 17.59
C MET A 596 -26.16 15.15 18.86
N VAL A 597 -26.27 14.02 19.55
CA VAL A 597 -25.56 13.74 20.80
C VAL A 597 -24.94 12.35 20.71
N SER A 598 -23.64 12.26 20.98
CA SER A 598 -22.89 11.00 20.95
C SER A 598 -21.97 10.88 22.16
N ASP A 599 -21.87 9.70 22.75
CA ASP A 599 -20.92 9.39 23.83
C ASP A 599 -20.91 10.44 24.97
N SER A 600 -22.08 10.99 25.32
CA SER A 600 -22.21 12.16 26.20
C SER A 600 -23.14 11.90 27.38
N GLU A 601 -22.99 12.69 28.45
CA GLU A 601 -23.80 12.63 29.66
C GLU A 601 -24.63 13.92 29.82
N LEU A 602 -25.95 13.80 29.87
CA LEU A 602 -26.85 14.90 30.17
C LEU A 602 -27.60 14.66 31.47
N THR A 603 -27.61 15.66 32.35
CA THR A 603 -28.42 15.67 33.56
C THR A 603 -29.23 16.96 33.62
N THR A 604 -30.56 16.84 33.65
CA THR A 604 -31.46 17.99 33.80
C THR A 604 -32.36 17.80 35.02
N ALA A 605 -32.53 18.83 35.84
CA ALA A 605 -33.37 18.76 37.02
C ALA A 605 -34.23 20.02 37.24
N GLY A 606 -35.54 19.85 37.39
CA GLY A 606 -36.49 20.91 37.72
C GLY A 606 -37.88 20.67 37.13
N GLU A 607 -38.88 21.41 37.61
CA GLU A 607 -40.23 21.36 37.05
C GLU A 607 -40.24 21.93 35.62
N SER A 608 -40.92 21.26 34.68
CA SER A 608 -40.96 21.62 33.26
C SER A 608 -39.58 21.76 32.60
N ALA A 609 -38.59 20.99 33.07
CA ALA A 609 -37.18 21.11 32.68
C ALA A 609 -36.76 19.95 31.76
N PRO A 610 -36.99 20.03 30.43
CA PRO A 610 -36.71 18.92 29.55
C PRO A 610 -35.20 18.64 29.43
N GLY A 611 -34.82 17.36 29.32
CA GLY A 611 -33.45 16.97 29.05
C GLY A 611 -32.97 17.55 27.72
N MET A 612 -33.69 17.20 26.66
CA MET A 612 -33.49 17.70 25.30
C MET A 612 -34.85 18.11 24.71
N PHE A 613 -34.91 19.28 24.09
CA PHE A 613 -36.14 19.81 23.53
C PHE A 613 -35.91 20.44 22.15
N VAL A 614 -36.69 20.02 21.16
CA VAL A 614 -36.74 20.65 19.84
C VAL A 614 -38.16 21.15 19.60
N SER A 615 -38.29 22.41 19.18
CA SER A 615 -39.57 22.97 18.74
C SER A 615 -39.39 23.56 17.35
N ALA A 616 -40.16 23.04 16.40
CA ALA A 616 -40.13 23.38 15.00
C ALA A 616 -41.54 23.73 14.52
N ASP A 617 -41.76 24.99 14.11
CA ASP A 617 -43.02 25.44 13.51
C ASP A 617 -42.77 25.92 12.08
N ASN A 618 -43.56 25.42 11.12
CA ASN A 618 -43.43 25.69 9.68
C ASN A 618 -42.00 25.44 9.14
N SER A 619 -41.33 24.39 9.62
CA SER A 619 -39.92 24.12 9.32
C SER A 619 -39.73 22.87 8.46
N THR A 620 -38.53 22.62 7.91
CA THR A 620 -38.30 21.39 7.13
C THR A 620 -38.06 20.21 8.08
N ASN A 621 -36.99 20.22 8.89
CA ASN A 621 -36.64 19.10 9.78
C ASN A 621 -36.51 19.51 11.25
N ALA A 622 -36.86 18.58 12.14
CA ALA A 622 -36.76 18.69 13.59
C ALA A 622 -36.18 17.39 14.18
N ASP A 623 -34.87 17.21 14.07
CA ASP A 623 -34.26 15.88 14.25
C ASP A 623 -33.53 15.74 15.59
N PHE A 624 -33.73 14.59 16.25
CA PHE A 624 -32.83 14.08 17.28
C PHE A 624 -32.03 12.88 16.78
N MET A 625 -30.72 12.92 16.99
CA MET A 625 -29.85 11.74 16.80
C MET A 625 -29.04 11.53 18.07
N VAL A 626 -29.32 10.48 18.82
CA VAL A 626 -28.66 10.16 20.09
C VAL A 626 -28.03 8.77 20.03
N SER A 627 -26.74 8.68 20.30
CA SER A 627 -26.01 7.40 20.33
C SER A 627 -25.03 7.31 21.50
N GLY A 628 -24.85 6.12 22.08
CA GLY A 628 -23.82 5.87 23.11
C GLY A 628 -23.94 6.76 24.36
N SER A 629 -25.09 7.37 24.62
CA SER A 629 -25.22 8.50 25.56
C SER A 629 -26.11 8.16 26.76
N GLU A 630 -25.88 8.87 27.87
CA GLU A 630 -26.67 8.77 29.09
C GLU A 630 -27.43 10.08 29.33
N LEU A 631 -28.74 10.00 29.48
CA LEU A 631 -29.62 11.14 29.72
C LEU A 631 -30.44 10.90 30.98
N THR A 632 -30.31 11.78 31.98
CA THR A 632 -31.09 11.76 33.21
C THR A 632 -31.89 13.05 33.33
N THR A 633 -33.22 12.95 33.39
CA THR A 633 -34.12 14.09 33.60
C THR A 633 -34.97 13.88 34.85
N ALA A 634 -35.01 14.86 35.74
CA ALA A 634 -35.76 14.78 36.99
C ALA A 634 -36.62 16.02 37.25
N GLY A 635 -37.93 15.83 37.37
CA GLY A 635 -38.88 16.87 37.76
C GLY A 635 -40.25 16.65 37.15
N ASP A 636 -41.26 17.27 37.74
CA ASP A 636 -42.62 17.16 37.24
C ASP A 636 -42.73 17.86 35.87
N TYR A 637 -43.46 17.25 34.93
CA TYR A 637 -43.60 17.73 33.55
C TYR A 637 -42.29 17.88 32.77
N ALA A 638 -41.24 17.16 33.16
CA ALA A 638 -39.91 17.25 32.55
C ALA A 638 -39.64 16.02 31.67
N PRO A 639 -39.83 16.11 30.33
CA PRO A 639 -39.50 14.99 29.46
C PRO A 639 -37.99 14.81 29.31
N GLY A 640 -37.54 13.58 29.14
CA GLY A 640 -36.17 13.23 28.77
C GLY A 640 -35.82 13.88 27.44
N MET A 641 -36.46 13.42 26.38
CA MET A 641 -36.38 14.01 25.04
C MET A 641 -37.78 14.37 24.54
N PHE A 642 -37.94 15.54 23.92
CA PHE A 642 -39.22 15.94 23.33
C PHE A 642 -39.07 16.74 22.03
N VAL A 643 -39.77 16.31 20.99
CA VAL A 643 -39.89 17.02 19.71
C VAL A 643 -41.32 17.52 19.54
N SER A 644 -41.47 18.81 19.23
CA SER A 644 -42.71 19.43 18.80
C SER A 644 -42.53 19.93 17.36
N ALA A 645 -43.20 19.30 16.40
CA ALA A 645 -43.13 19.63 14.98
C ALA A 645 -44.53 19.94 14.43
N ASP A 646 -44.82 21.22 14.22
CA ASP A 646 -46.09 21.69 13.70
C ASP A 646 -45.91 22.21 12.26
N ASN A 647 -46.76 21.75 11.33
CA ASN A 647 -46.70 22.10 9.90
C ASN A 647 -45.30 21.92 9.28
N SER A 648 -44.57 20.90 9.70
CA SER A 648 -43.17 20.68 9.32
C SER A 648 -43.01 19.49 8.35
N THR A 649 -41.85 19.35 7.71
CA THR A 649 -41.65 18.25 6.75
C THR A 649 -41.32 16.96 7.49
N ASP A 650 -40.27 16.94 8.30
CA ASP A 650 -39.76 15.76 8.99
C ASP A 650 -39.56 16.03 10.50
N ALA A 651 -39.92 15.05 11.34
CA ALA A 651 -39.78 15.09 12.80
C ALA A 651 -39.13 13.79 13.27
N ASP A 652 -37.83 13.65 13.02
CA ASP A 652 -37.15 12.37 13.16
C ASP A 652 -36.48 12.22 14.53
N ILE A 653 -36.68 11.06 15.16
CA ILE A 653 -35.95 10.68 16.37
C ILE A 653 -35.21 9.38 16.11
N MET A 654 -33.89 9.41 16.25
CA MET A 654 -33.04 8.23 16.21
C MET A 654 -32.30 8.09 17.53
N VAL A 655 -32.60 7.04 18.29
CA VAL A 655 -31.92 6.70 19.55
C VAL A 655 -31.32 5.30 19.44
N SER A 656 -30.02 5.18 19.71
CA SER A 656 -29.29 3.91 19.62
C SER A 656 -28.28 3.75 20.76
N ASP A 657 -28.08 2.54 21.28
CA ASP A 657 -27.07 2.22 22.31
C ASP A 657 -27.01 3.25 23.48
N SER A 658 -28.18 3.73 23.93
CA SER A 658 -28.28 4.85 24.87
C SER A 658 -29.15 4.51 26.08
N THR A 659 -28.91 5.19 27.20
CA THR A 659 -29.69 5.05 28.44
C THR A 659 -30.39 6.35 28.78
N LEU A 660 -31.72 6.34 28.86
CA LEU A 660 -32.56 7.48 29.20
C LEU A 660 -33.31 7.17 30.50
N THR A 661 -33.18 8.03 31.49
CA THR A 661 -33.90 7.93 32.77
C THR A 661 -34.67 9.22 33.02
N THR A 662 -36.00 9.14 33.07
CA THR A 662 -36.87 10.27 33.41
C THR A 662 -37.62 9.98 34.71
N THR A 663 -37.58 10.89 35.67
CA THR A 663 -38.35 10.78 36.92
C THR A 663 -39.18 12.03 37.17
N GLY A 664 -40.48 11.89 37.38
CA GLY A 664 -41.37 13.00 37.67
C GLY A 664 -42.81 12.72 37.27
N GLU A 665 -43.75 13.49 37.82
CA GLU A 665 -45.19 13.25 37.66
C GLU A 665 -45.79 14.09 36.52
N GLY A 666 -46.76 13.54 35.80
CA GLY A 666 -47.68 14.30 34.96
C GLY A 666 -49.04 14.42 35.67
N THR A 667 -49.49 15.62 36.04
CA THR A 667 -50.68 15.76 36.91
C THR A 667 -52.00 16.07 36.16
N LEU A 668 -51.97 16.23 34.84
CA LEU A 668 -53.16 16.52 34.01
C LEU A 668 -53.18 15.65 32.74
N PRO A 669 -54.37 15.23 32.24
CA PRO A 669 -54.49 14.62 30.93
C PRO A 669 -53.90 15.55 29.85
N GLY A 670 -52.87 15.08 29.13
CA GLY A 670 -52.15 15.86 28.11
C GLY A 670 -50.87 16.54 28.56
N ILE A 671 -50.51 16.48 29.86
CA ILE A 671 -49.20 16.93 30.34
C ILE A 671 -48.52 15.74 31.02
N VAL A 672 -47.54 15.17 30.33
CA VAL A 672 -46.92 13.87 30.62
C VAL A 672 -45.42 14.04 30.85
N SER A 673 -44.87 13.30 31.81
CA SER A 673 -43.42 13.11 31.91
C SER A 673 -43.04 12.01 30.94
N LEU A 674 -42.10 12.25 30.03
CA LEU A 674 -41.80 11.30 28.96
C LEU A 674 -40.36 10.86 29.03
N GLY A 675 -40.06 9.59 28.72
CA GLY A 675 -38.70 9.21 28.34
C GLY A 675 -38.36 9.86 27.01
N ILE A 676 -39.13 9.50 25.99
CA ILE A 676 -39.10 10.08 24.65
C ILE A 676 -40.51 10.53 24.27
N GLY A 677 -40.65 11.76 23.77
CA GLY A 677 -41.91 12.32 23.29
C GLY A 677 -41.82 12.91 21.90
N VAL A 678 -42.81 12.62 21.06
CA VAL A 678 -42.97 13.22 19.73
C VAL A 678 -44.38 13.75 19.59
N SER A 679 -44.49 15.00 19.17
CA SER A 679 -45.75 15.62 18.74
C SER A 679 -45.55 16.15 17.33
N ALA A 680 -46.12 15.47 16.34
CA ALA A 680 -46.06 15.85 14.92
C ALA A 680 -47.46 16.13 14.39
N ILE A 681 -47.80 17.41 14.21
CA ILE A 681 -49.15 17.84 13.80
C ILE A 681 -49.07 18.48 12.41
N SER A 682 -49.93 18.04 11.48
CA SER A 682 -49.95 18.51 10.08
C SER A 682 -48.59 18.37 9.37
N SER A 683 -47.80 17.34 9.70
CA SER A 683 -46.43 17.17 9.20
C SER A 683 -46.34 16.13 8.07
N THR A 684 -45.25 16.12 7.29
CA THR A 684 -45.12 15.17 6.17
C THR A 684 -44.69 13.78 6.65
N ASN A 685 -43.59 13.68 7.40
CA ASN A 685 -43.09 12.42 7.97
C ASN A 685 -42.73 12.60 9.45
N ALA A 686 -42.98 11.56 10.25
CA ALA A 686 -42.41 11.41 11.58
C ALA A 686 -41.74 10.03 11.63
N GLU A 687 -40.40 9.98 11.53
CA GLU A 687 -39.62 8.74 11.64
C GLU A 687 -39.06 8.58 13.05
N ILE A 688 -39.48 7.54 13.76
CA ILE A 688 -39.07 7.27 15.14
C ILE A 688 -38.37 5.92 15.18
N THR A 689 -37.05 5.96 15.32
CA THR A 689 -36.20 4.78 15.45
C THR A 689 -35.59 4.72 16.86
N VAL A 690 -35.89 3.65 17.59
CA VAL A 690 -35.27 3.35 18.90
C VAL A 690 -34.68 1.95 18.85
N SER A 691 -33.37 1.83 19.07
CA SER A 691 -32.67 0.55 18.97
C SER A 691 -31.64 0.34 20.08
N GLU A 692 -31.47 -0.89 20.57
CA GLU A 692 -30.41 -1.26 21.52
C GLU A 692 -30.31 -0.34 22.75
N SER A 693 -31.41 0.28 23.17
CA SER A 693 -31.43 1.37 24.17
C SER A 693 -32.28 1.02 25.39
N VAL A 694 -31.97 1.64 26.52
CA VAL A 694 -32.71 1.48 27.79
C VAL A 694 -33.43 2.77 28.13
N ILE A 695 -34.76 2.71 28.24
CA ILE A 695 -35.60 3.86 28.59
C ILE A 695 -36.31 3.53 29.90
N SER A 696 -36.05 4.31 30.93
CA SER A 696 -36.65 4.16 32.26
C SER A 696 -37.44 5.40 32.64
N THR A 697 -38.72 5.23 32.99
CA THR A 697 -39.56 6.33 33.48
C THR A 697 -40.22 6.01 34.82
N VAL A 698 -40.28 7.00 35.71
CA VAL A 698 -40.88 6.85 37.04
C VAL A 698 -41.77 8.05 37.36
N GLY A 699 -43.03 7.78 37.68
CA GLY A 699 -44.07 8.75 38.05
C GLY A 699 -45.43 8.37 37.45
N ASP A 700 -46.52 8.87 38.03
CA ASP A 700 -47.83 8.76 37.41
C ASP A 700 -47.87 9.58 36.11
N ASN A 701 -48.49 9.02 35.08
CA ASN A 701 -48.49 9.55 33.72
C ASN A 701 -47.07 9.72 33.12
N ALA A 702 -46.11 8.90 33.54
CA ALA A 702 -44.73 8.93 33.05
C ALA A 702 -44.47 7.90 31.92
N TYR A 703 -44.65 8.26 30.65
CA TYR A 703 -44.64 7.28 29.56
C TYR A 703 -43.20 7.02 29.09
N GLY A 704 -42.86 5.77 28.76
CA GLY A 704 -41.53 5.43 28.23
C GLY A 704 -41.28 6.12 26.89
N LEU A 705 -42.08 5.78 25.90
CA LEU A 705 -42.17 6.47 24.61
C LEU A 705 -43.61 6.93 24.38
N ALA A 706 -43.79 8.19 24.03
CA ALA A 706 -45.08 8.74 23.58
C ALA A 706 -44.94 9.34 22.19
N VAL A 707 -45.82 8.91 21.29
CA VAL A 707 -45.88 9.39 19.92
C VAL A 707 -47.28 9.91 19.66
N ASP A 708 -47.40 11.20 19.36
CA ASP A 708 -48.64 11.85 18.96
C ASP A 708 -48.47 12.39 17.55
N VAL A 709 -49.18 11.78 16.60
CA VAL A 709 -49.14 12.15 15.18
C VAL A 709 -50.56 12.44 14.71
N ASP A 710 -50.82 13.67 14.31
CA ASP A 710 -52.14 14.14 13.87
C ASP A 710 -52.03 14.82 12.49
N ASP A 711 -53.02 14.58 11.62
CA ASP A 711 -53.14 15.11 10.25
C ASP A 711 -51.84 15.02 9.41
N SER A 712 -51.02 13.99 9.66
CA SER A 712 -49.71 13.84 9.01
C SER A 712 -49.75 12.85 7.84
N THR A 713 -48.78 12.93 6.92
CA THR A 713 -48.78 12.07 5.72
C THR A 713 -48.27 10.66 6.05
N ASN A 714 -47.12 10.53 6.71
CA ASN A 714 -46.54 9.25 7.10
C ASN A 714 -46.05 9.28 8.56
N ALA A 715 -46.26 8.20 9.30
CA ALA A 715 -45.60 7.92 10.57
C ALA A 715 -44.87 6.57 10.47
N GLU A 716 -43.55 6.57 10.60
CA GLU A 716 -42.73 5.36 10.60
C GLU A 716 -42.15 5.14 12.00
N ILE A 717 -42.55 4.06 12.67
CA ILE A 717 -42.10 3.74 14.03
C ILE A 717 -41.35 2.42 14.01
N THR A 718 -40.04 2.47 14.21
CA THR A 718 -39.15 1.31 14.27
C THR A 718 -38.53 1.19 15.66
N ILE A 719 -38.91 0.17 16.41
CA ILE A 719 -38.42 -0.08 17.77
C ILE A 719 -37.93 -1.52 17.85
N SER A 720 -36.64 -1.71 18.07
CA SER A 720 -36.02 -3.03 18.10
C SER A 720 -34.95 -3.18 19.18
N ASP A 721 -34.90 -4.34 19.86
CA ASP A 721 -33.87 -4.63 20.87
C ASP A 721 -33.78 -3.57 21.99
N ALA A 722 -34.87 -2.83 22.26
CA ALA A 722 -34.93 -1.81 23.28
C ALA A 722 -35.59 -2.32 24.57
N ALA A 723 -35.21 -1.74 25.72
CA ALA A 723 -35.78 -2.03 27.01
C ALA A 723 -36.53 -0.81 27.56
N PHE A 724 -37.83 -0.95 27.80
CA PHE A 724 -38.67 0.07 28.44
C PHE A 724 -39.01 -0.37 29.86
N THR A 725 -38.67 0.44 30.86
CA THR A 725 -39.07 0.22 32.25
C THR A 725 -39.90 1.41 32.71
N THR A 726 -41.17 1.20 33.05
CA THR A 726 -42.03 2.27 33.54
C THR A 726 -42.60 1.93 34.90
N ALA A 727 -42.65 2.92 35.80
CA ALA A 727 -43.20 2.76 37.13
C ALA A 727 -44.15 3.92 37.48
N GLY A 728 -45.41 3.63 37.77
CA GLY A 728 -46.46 4.61 38.05
C GLY A 728 -47.82 4.25 37.45
N ASP A 729 -48.87 4.95 37.88
CA ASP A 729 -50.22 4.76 37.32
C ASP A 729 -50.35 5.50 35.98
N ASN A 730 -51.07 4.90 35.03
CA ASN A 730 -51.20 5.42 33.66
C ASN A 730 -49.84 5.71 32.98
N ALA A 731 -48.80 4.92 33.26
CA ALA A 731 -47.44 5.10 32.72
C ALA A 731 -47.08 4.00 31.70
N PRO A 732 -47.62 4.00 30.47
CA PRO A 732 -47.33 2.95 29.49
C PRO A 732 -45.87 2.96 29.05
N GLY A 733 -45.35 1.77 28.71
CA GLY A 733 -44.03 1.63 28.12
C GLY A 733 -43.95 2.33 26.77
N ILE A 734 -44.92 2.05 25.90
CA ILE A 734 -45.08 2.70 24.59
C ILE A 734 -46.52 3.17 24.46
N PHE A 735 -46.71 4.45 24.14
CA PHE A 735 -47.99 5.07 23.84
C PHE A 735 -47.97 5.70 22.45
N ILE A 736 -48.92 5.33 21.60
CA ILE A 736 -49.02 5.86 20.23
C ILE A 736 -50.43 6.37 20.00
N VAL A 737 -50.54 7.64 19.61
CA VAL A 737 -51.75 8.26 19.08
C VAL A 737 -51.50 8.59 17.62
N ALA A 738 -52.37 8.09 16.75
CA ALA A 738 -52.36 8.47 15.35
C ALA A 738 -53.80 8.79 14.92
N ASP A 739 -54.06 10.07 14.68
CA ASP A 739 -55.36 10.60 14.24
C ASP A 739 -55.21 11.16 12.82
N ALA A 740 -56.20 10.91 11.95
CA ALA A 740 -56.26 11.40 10.57
C ALA A 740 -55.00 11.18 9.68
N THR A 741 -54.09 10.29 10.05
CA THR A 741 -52.78 10.09 9.39
C THR A 741 -52.88 9.15 8.19
N SER A 742 -52.32 9.52 7.05
CA SER A 742 -52.56 8.83 5.77
C SER A 742 -51.88 7.47 5.63
N ALA A 743 -50.73 7.26 6.28
CA ALA A 743 -50.02 5.98 6.33
C ALA A 743 -49.23 5.83 7.63
N ILE A 744 -49.31 4.65 8.26
CA ILE A 744 -48.54 4.32 9.45
C ILE A 744 -47.85 2.97 9.23
N THR A 745 -46.53 2.95 9.29
CA THR A 745 -45.71 1.74 9.21
C THR A 745 -44.99 1.54 10.53
N ASN A 746 -45.16 0.38 11.15
CA ASN A 746 -44.59 0.13 12.47
C ASN A 746 -43.89 -1.23 12.51
N THR A 747 -42.67 -1.24 13.02
CA THR A 747 -41.90 -2.44 13.35
C THR A 747 -41.53 -2.35 14.81
N VAL A 748 -42.29 -3.02 15.69
CA VAL A 748 -42.03 -3.03 17.13
C VAL A 748 -41.79 -4.48 17.55
N GLN A 749 -40.53 -4.89 17.62
CA GLN A 749 -40.13 -6.28 17.82
C GLN A 749 -38.87 -6.40 18.69
N ASP A 750 -38.67 -7.56 19.30
CA ASP A 750 -37.52 -7.92 20.14
C ASP A 750 -37.28 -6.98 21.33
N ASN A 751 -38.32 -6.25 21.77
CA ASN A 751 -38.20 -5.33 22.91
C ASN A 751 -38.57 -6.01 24.24
N THR A 752 -38.07 -5.46 25.34
CA THR A 752 -38.44 -5.86 26.71
C THR A 752 -39.17 -4.71 27.40
N LEU A 753 -40.42 -4.94 27.81
CA LEU A 753 -41.24 -3.94 28.51
C LEU A 753 -41.51 -4.40 29.94
N THR A 754 -41.00 -3.65 30.92
CA THR A 754 -41.20 -3.88 32.35
C THR A 754 -42.12 -2.80 32.92
N ILE A 755 -43.31 -3.17 33.39
CA ILE A 755 -44.36 -2.20 33.79
C ILE A 755 -44.78 -2.41 35.25
N ASP A 756 -44.48 -1.44 36.10
CA ASP A 756 -44.80 -1.44 37.53
C ASP A 756 -45.83 -0.35 37.90
N GLY A 757 -47.13 -0.71 37.85
CA GLY A 757 -48.23 0.22 38.11
C GLY A 757 -49.48 -0.11 37.30
N VAL A 758 -50.55 0.68 37.47
CA VAL A 758 -51.81 0.48 36.72
C VAL A 758 -51.67 1.04 35.30
N SER A 759 -51.01 0.29 34.41
CA SER A 759 -50.78 0.71 33.02
C SER A 759 -50.65 -0.46 32.04
N TRP A 760 -50.58 -0.15 30.75
CA TRP A 760 -50.33 -1.10 29.65
C TRP A 760 -48.86 -1.13 29.27
N GLY A 761 -48.37 -2.26 28.75
CA GLY A 761 -47.05 -2.30 28.11
C GLY A 761 -47.01 -1.41 26.86
N ILE A 762 -47.92 -1.69 25.92
CA ILE A 762 -48.13 -0.89 24.71
C ILE A 762 -49.60 -0.45 24.65
N ASP A 763 -49.84 0.83 24.45
CA ASP A 763 -51.19 1.40 24.31
C ASP A 763 -51.27 2.27 23.06
N ILE A 764 -52.21 1.91 22.18
CA ILE A 764 -52.34 2.52 20.85
C ILE A 764 -53.77 3.01 20.67
N VAL A 765 -53.89 4.30 20.36
CA VAL A 765 -55.14 4.96 19.97
C VAL A 765 -55.04 5.33 18.50
N ASN A 766 -55.88 4.74 17.66
CA ASN A 766 -55.80 4.93 16.21
C ASN A 766 -57.18 4.91 15.55
N ASP A 767 -57.57 6.03 14.95
CA ASP A 767 -58.84 6.20 14.22
C ASP A 767 -58.89 5.38 12.90
N THR A 768 -57.72 4.97 12.40
CA THR A 768 -57.49 4.26 11.15
C THR A 768 -57.48 2.76 11.38
N THR A 769 -58.62 2.11 11.16
CA THR A 769 -58.79 0.67 11.41
C THR A 769 -57.84 -0.20 10.59
N GLY A 770 -56.97 -0.98 11.23
CA GLY A 770 -56.24 -2.12 10.63
C GLY A 770 -54.72 -2.00 10.47
N SER A 771 -54.10 -0.92 10.96
CA SER A 771 -52.64 -0.66 10.89
C SER A 771 -51.80 -1.44 11.92
N PHE A 772 -52.35 -1.74 13.10
CA PHE A 772 -51.64 -2.44 14.18
C PHE A 772 -52.23 -3.83 14.45
N ASN A 773 -51.37 -4.85 14.43
CA ASN A 773 -51.73 -6.23 14.80
C ASN A 773 -51.36 -6.50 16.26
N GLN A 774 -52.33 -6.41 17.17
CA GLN A 774 -52.13 -6.67 18.60
C GLN A 774 -51.41 -8.00 18.88
N ALA A 775 -51.82 -9.10 18.22
CA ALA A 775 -51.22 -10.41 18.45
C ALA A 775 -49.78 -10.52 17.93
N GLY A 776 -49.42 -9.72 16.92
CA GLY A 776 -48.03 -9.59 16.46
C GLY A 776 -47.18 -8.87 17.51
N LEU A 777 -47.64 -7.70 17.97
CA LEU A 777 -46.96 -6.93 19.01
C LEU A 777 -46.74 -7.73 20.30
N GLU A 778 -47.71 -8.57 20.70
CA GLU A 778 -47.57 -9.47 21.85
C GLU A 778 -46.59 -10.61 21.62
N ALA A 779 -46.50 -11.15 20.40
CA ALA A 779 -45.62 -12.27 20.07
C ALA A 779 -44.17 -11.82 19.84
N ASP A 780 -44.00 -10.61 19.33
CA ASP A 780 -42.71 -10.06 18.92
C ASP A 780 -42.00 -9.35 20.08
N ASN A 781 -42.62 -9.18 21.25
CA ASN A 781 -42.02 -8.48 22.40
C ASN A 781 -42.15 -9.27 23.72
N THR A 782 -41.27 -9.00 24.67
CA THR A 782 -41.28 -9.58 26.03
C THR A 782 -41.87 -8.61 27.03
N PHE A 783 -42.82 -9.07 27.85
CA PHE A 783 -43.49 -8.24 28.87
C PHE A 783 -43.26 -8.80 30.27
N ASP A 784 -42.76 -7.97 31.18
CA ASP A 784 -42.70 -8.23 32.63
C ASP A 784 -43.62 -7.24 33.35
N LEU A 785 -44.81 -7.71 33.73
CA LEU A 785 -45.88 -6.84 34.24
C LEU A 785 -46.15 -7.10 35.72
N SER A 786 -46.30 -6.02 36.49
CA SER A 786 -46.80 -6.10 37.87
C SER A 786 -48.22 -6.69 37.93
N PRO A 787 -48.65 -7.28 39.07
CA PRO A 787 -50.00 -7.85 39.22
C PRO A 787 -51.15 -6.85 39.07
N VAL A 788 -50.87 -5.55 39.14
CA VAL A 788 -51.84 -4.46 39.04
C VAL A 788 -51.89 -3.81 37.64
N SER A 789 -51.03 -4.26 36.72
CA SER A 789 -51.00 -3.79 35.34
C SER A 789 -52.35 -4.00 34.62
N SER A 790 -52.64 -3.10 33.68
CA SER A 790 -53.84 -3.15 32.86
C SER A 790 -53.76 -4.21 31.76
N GLY A 791 -52.55 -4.55 31.30
CA GLY A 791 -52.26 -5.65 30.39
C GLY A 791 -51.02 -5.43 29.51
N THR A 792 -50.79 -6.33 28.56
CA THR A 792 -49.65 -6.29 27.63
C THR A 792 -49.83 -5.22 26.56
N VAL A 793 -50.87 -5.37 25.72
CA VAL A 793 -51.12 -4.49 24.58
C VAL A 793 -52.60 -4.10 24.54
N ARG A 794 -52.88 -2.82 24.30
CA ARG A 794 -54.21 -2.28 23.99
C ARG A 794 -54.18 -1.55 22.66
N VAL A 795 -55.11 -1.88 21.77
CA VAL A 795 -55.34 -1.15 20.53
C VAL A 795 -56.80 -0.71 20.51
N THR A 796 -57.04 0.59 20.52
CA THR A 796 -58.39 1.19 20.52
C THR A 796 -58.58 2.14 19.35
N PRO A 797 -59.78 2.16 18.75
CA PRO A 797 -60.15 3.15 17.76
C PRO A 797 -60.45 4.52 18.37
#